data_AF-A0A9R0DQB8-F1
#
_entry.id   AF-A0A9R0DQB8-F1
#
_cell.length_a   1.000
_cell.length_b   1.000
_cell.length_c   1.000
_cell.angle_alpha   90.00
_cell.angle_beta   90.00
_cell.angle_gamma   90.00
#
_symmetry.space_group_name_H-M   'P 1'
#
loop_
_entity.id
_entity.type
_entity.pdbx_description
1 polymer ?
#
loop_
_entity_poly.entity_id
_entity_poly.type
_entity_poly.pdbx_seq_one_letter_code
_entity_poly.pdbx_strand_id
1 'polypeptide(L)'
;MAQYKFEGEFSNINERQLQFVNEVIEKQNLQVEKVIFNRMGKAGDNFISDVKRIVVEAKEGKLNMIIKTAPAMEVLRSSLNTDLMFKNEHVMYTEVLPKLLALQKEAGVPEGEHLRFAKCYGSLDEAPNEVILLEDLNEADFKMLNKFDPLPENCLRSILKNFATLHSLAFVLRHKEPETYDLFNSKLKNNWEPKYDDPDFNLQFKMFSKVNSQILDEDYQKEILNNMLTDVSKEMEKLMGDRYSKYAVFQQGDAWTNNFMFRFEDGELRESVMIDYQASASISPASDLLFMFFNCTDHETRSKNFIAWIDYYHLELDKSLSYFGLKADDVYPRDQLDADLKRYGKISFAIIILFTNILMRDQSEAGKLLEALQNGGIKDAMEEMGKRKMNKETAERARNRIVGLIDSYIQFGLLNQNEIIIYNLASKHSIMAQYKFEGDFENITEPQLEFINKVVQEQDLDVNKVVFQPVGKPGDNFTSNVKRICIEGNNGNMNMIIKIAPSGETQRMTFMTEIVFKNEHLMYVVILPKLVSLQKEAGVPEDELLRFAKCYGSFNEAPNEIIILEDLCESDYVMLDKFESLSDECMKGVLKSFAIFHSLSYALKYKEPDTFEYYKSQLFDVWSLMAENPVFKTHNEVFVMAVQALLEEEDHKNIVKTKLAEVFNLLTKLNKWEQNNKHSVIQQGDAWTNNIMFKIGEDKVQTVMIDFQGSKNNNPVADLLYVIFNCTDHETRVKHFYDWIDYYHAELEKSLSNFGLKANYVYSRDQLDADVKRYGKVMFGMSVMLANLLMRDTKEASELMEAMKTTADMKELMESMGSQVLQHETIIRARKKIVDLIASFSEFGLF
;
A
#
# COMPACT_ATOMS: atom_id res chain seq x y z
N MET A 1 8.61 35.80 -53.58
CA MET A 1 8.53 36.15 -52.15
C MET A 1 9.86 36.74 -51.77
N ALA A 2 9.89 37.91 -51.13
CA ALA A 2 11.14 38.52 -50.71
C ALA A 2 11.73 37.66 -49.59
N GLN A 3 12.75 36.88 -49.91
CA GLN A 3 13.49 36.10 -48.92
C GLN A 3 14.23 37.12 -48.05
N TYR A 4 13.80 37.31 -46.79
CA TYR A 4 14.53 38.19 -45.88
C TYR A 4 15.99 37.75 -45.80
N LYS A 5 16.90 38.71 -45.64
CA LYS A 5 18.32 38.39 -45.49
C LYS A 5 18.52 37.75 -44.11
N PHE A 6 18.76 36.44 -44.09
CA PHE A 6 19.10 35.70 -42.88
C PHE A 6 20.61 35.81 -42.58
N GLU A 7 20.95 36.14 -41.34
CA GLU A 7 22.33 36.25 -40.84
C GLU A 7 22.48 35.44 -39.54
N GLY A 8 23.72 35.10 -39.16
CA GLY A 8 24.02 34.42 -37.89
C GLY A 8 23.99 32.88 -37.97
N GLU A 9 23.73 32.23 -36.83
CA GLU A 9 23.80 30.77 -36.68
C GLU A 9 22.48 30.08 -37.02
N PHE A 10 22.16 29.91 -38.31
CA PHE A 10 20.93 29.23 -38.76
C PHE A 10 21.18 27.96 -39.58
N SER A 11 22.42 27.43 -39.58
CA SER A 11 22.82 26.29 -40.42
C SER A 11 22.09 24.97 -40.15
N ASN A 12 21.42 24.84 -39.01
CA ASN A 12 20.62 23.68 -38.60
C ASN A 12 19.10 23.95 -38.65
N ILE A 13 18.70 25.12 -39.15
CA ILE A 13 17.30 25.43 -39.47
C ILE A 13 17.10 25.09 -40.95
N ASN A 14 16.17 24.19 -41.25
CA ASN A 14 15.93 23.74 -42.61
C ASN A 14 15.07 24.74 -43.42
N GLU A 15 14.96 24.52 -44.73
CA GLU A 15 14.27 25.44 -45.64
C GLU A 15 12.78 25.62 -45.27
N ARG A 16 12.08 24.55 -44.88
CA ARG A 16 10.67 24.61 -44.48
C ARG A 16 10.49 25.41 -43.19
N GLN A 17 11.39 25.24 -42.24
CA GLN A 17 11.41 25.99 -40.98
C GLN A 17 11.68 27.49 -41.25
N LEU A 18 12.62 27.83 -42.13
CA LEU A 18 12.88 29.22 -42.54
C LEU A 18 11.66 29.84 -43.25
N GLN A 19 10.97 29.07 -44.10
CA GLN A 19 9.73 29.51 -44.74
C GLN A 19 8.67 29.84 -43.69
N PHE A 20 8.48 28.99 -42.69
CA PHE A 20 7.53 29.24 -41.61
C PHE A 20 7.89 30.48 -40.78
N VAL A 21 9.18 30.70 -40.50
CA VAL A 21 9.65 31.93 -39.85
C VAL A 21 9.27 33.16 -40.67
N ASN A 22 9.43 33.14 -41.99
CA ASN A 22 9.00 34.24 -42.87
C ASN A 22 7.48 34.47 -42.78
N GLU A 23 6.67 33.40 -42.85
CA GLU A 23 5.21 33.47 -42.74
C GLU A 23 4.76 34.12 -41.42
N VAL A 24 5.46 33.84 -40.31
CA VAL A 24 5.16 34.43 -38.99
C VAL A 24 5.58 35.90 -38.92
N ILE A 25 6.73 36.25 -39.50
CA ILE A 25 7.24 37.62 -39.56
C ILE A 25 6.34 38.50 -40.43
N GLU A 26 5.89 38.01 -41.59
CA GLU A 26 4.96 38.72 -42.48
C GLU A 26 3.67 39.11 -41.75
N LYS A 27 3.16 38.23 -40.87
CA LYS A 27 1.98 38.49 -40.03
C LYS A 27 2.19 39.59 -38.98
N GLN A 28 3.43 39.95 -38.65
CA GLN A 28 3.72 41.04 -37.71
C GLN A 28 3.61 42.44 -38.35
N ASN A 29 3.41 42.53 -39.67
CA ASN A 29 3.30 43.79 -40.42
C ASN A 29 4.51 44.74 -40.24
N LEU A 30 5.72 44.18 -40.11
CA LEU A 30 6.96 44.95 -39.94
C LEU A 30 7.67 45.19 -41.28
N GLN A 31 8.29 46.37 -41.46
CA GLN A 31 9.21 46.63 -42.58
C GLN A 31 10.60 46.06 -42.25
N VAL A 32 10.78 44.76 -42.46
CA VAL A 32 11.99 44.01 -42.10
C VAL A 32 13.16 44.30 -43.04
N GLU A 33 14.32 44.60 -42.46
CA GLU A 33 15.59 44.78 -43.16
C GLU A 33 16.41 43.49 -43.17
N LYS A 34 16.50 42.81 -42.02
CA LYS A 34 17.18 41.52 -41.88
C LYS A 34 16.71 40.74 -40.65
N VAL A 35 17.02 39.45 -40.63
CA VAL A 35 16.68 38.53 -39.55
C VAL A 35 17.96 37.83 -39.09
N ILE A 36 18.30 37.96 -37.81
CA ILE A 36 19.54 37.45 -37.24
C ILE A 36 19.23 36.30 -36.27
N PHE A 37 19.86 35.14 -36.49
CA PHE A 37 19.82 34.02 -35.57
C PHE A 37 21.02 34.05 -34.64
N ASN A 38 20.75 34.23 -33.34
CA ASN A 38 21.74 34.20 -32.29
C ASN A 38 21.57 32.95 -31.44
N ARG A 39 22.68 32.30 -31.12
CA ARG A 39 22.67 31.17 -30.19
C ARG A 39 22.18 31.62 -28.82
N MET A 40 21.27 30.84 -28.23
CA MET A 40 20.86 30.99 -26.83
C MET A 40 21.59 29.94 -25.99
N GLY A 41 22.22 30.38 -24.90
CA GLY A 41 22.98 29.50 -24.02
C GLY A 41 24.27 28.95 -24.65
N LYS A 42 24.93 28.04 -23.91
CA LYS A 42 26.12 27.31 -24.36
C LYS A 42 25.74 25.87 -24.75
N ALA A 43 26.65 25.12 -25.38
CA ALA A 43 26.42 23.71 -25.72
C ALA A 43 26.05 22.90 -24.46
N GLY A 44 24.91 22.21 -24.46
CA GLY A 44 24.44 21.40 -23.33
C GLY A 44 23.26 21.99 -22.52
N ASP A 45 22.87 23.24 -22.77
CA ASP A 45 21.77 23.88 -22.04
C ASP A 45 20.37 23.40 -22.49
N ASN A 46 20.25 22.87 -23.71
CA ASN A 46 19.00 22.36 -24.27
C ASN A 46 19.18 20.90 -24.74
N PHE A 47 18.74 19.94 -23.92
CA PHE A 47 18.98 18.51 -24.15
C PHE A 47 18.16 17.93 -25.32
N ILE A 48 16.93 18.41 -25.51
CA ILE A 48 15.91 17.76 -26.36
C ILE A 48 15.49 18.63 -27.55
N SER A 49 15.87 19.91 -27.58
CA SER A 49 15.52 20.87 -28.64
C SER A 49 16.65 21.84 -28.90
N ASP A 50 16.70 22.42 -30.09
CA ASP A 50 17.57 23.57 -30.34
C ASP A 50 16.79 24.88 -30.09
N VAL A 51 17.36 25.76 -29.28
CA VAL A 51 16.74 27.02 -28.87
C VAL A 51 17.65 28.17 -29.29
N LYS A 52 17.10 29.12 -30.03
CA LYS A 52 17.83 30.30 -30.52
C LYS A 52 17.02 31.57 -30.34
N ARG A 53 17.71 32.69 -30.28
CA ARG A 53 17.09 34.01 -30.35
C ARG A 53 17.06 34.45 -31.80
N ILE A 54 15.89 34.84 -32.27
CA ILE A 54 15.69 35.53 -33.54
C ILE A 54 15.55 37.02 -33.27
N VAL A 55 16.41 37.83 -33.88
CA VAL A 55 16.30 39.29 -33.87
C VAL A 55 15.83 39.72 -35.26
N VAL A 56 14.60 40.22 -35.34
CA VAL A 56 14.04 40.81 -36.56
C VAL A 56 14.31 42.31 -36.50
N GLU A 57 15.26 42.78 -37.31
CA GLU A 57 15.54 44.21 -37.46
C GLU A 57 14.58 44.79 -38.50
N ALA A 58 13.80 45.78 -38.10
CA ALA A 58 12.87 46.50 -38.95
C ALA A 58 13.16 48.02 -38.87
N LYS A 59 12.66 48.78 -39.85
CA LYS A 59 12.86 50.25 -39.86
C LYS A 59 12.36 50.97 -38.60
N GLU A 60 11.32 50.42 -37.97
CA GLU A 60 10.62 51.02 -36.83
C GLU A 60 11.05 50.41 -35.49
N GLY A 61 12.08 49.56 -35.46
CA GLY A 61 12.60 48.95 -34.24
C GLY A 61 13.08 47.52 -34.44
N LYS A 62 13.18 46.78 -33.34
CA LYS A 62 13.54 45.36 -33.35
C LYS A 62 12.43 44.53 -32.70
N LEU A 63 12.23 43.31 -33.20
CA LEU A 63 11.41 42.30 -32.54
C LEU A 63 12.30 41.10 -32.21
N ASN A 64 12.37 40.75 -30.92
CA ASN A 64 13.12 39.59 -30.45
C ASN A 64 12.14 38.45 -30.16
N MET A 65 12.43 37.28 -30.72
CA MET A 65 11.67 36.05 -30.50
C MET A 65 12.61 34.92 -30.11
N ILE A 66 12.08 33.91 -29.44
CA ILE A 66 12.74 32.63 -29.23
C ILE A 66 12.20 31.63 -30.26
N ILE A 67 13.10 30.94 -30.97
CA ILE A 67 12.75 29.79 -31.80
C ILE A 67 13.19 28.52 -31.08
N LYS A 68 12.26 27.58 -30.92
CA LYS A 68 12.50 26.20 -30.48
C LYS A 68 12.24 25.27 -31.66
N THR A 69 13.22 24.46 -32.04
CA THR A 69 13.10 23.48 -33.14
C THR A 69 13.41 22.08 -32.66
N ALA A 70 12.70 21.09 -33.22
CA ALA A 70 12.96 19.69 -32.92
C ALA A 70 14.34 19.26 -33.44
N PRO A 71 14.99 18.26 -32.83
CA PRO A 71 16.26 17.73 -33.32
C PRO A 71 16.08 17.15 -34.73
N ALA A 72 17.04 17.41 -35.62
CA ALA A 72 17.03 16.84 -36.97
C ALA A 72 17.38 15.33 -37.00
N MET A 73 18.05 14.82 -35.97
CA MET A 73 18.53 13.43 -35.94
C MET A 73 17.43 12.46 -35.51
N GLU A 74 17.10 11.52 -36.39
CA GLU A 74 16.05 10.51 -36.21
C GLU A 74 16.22 9.66 -34.94
N VAL A 75 17.47 9.33 -34.57
CA VAL A 75 17.77 8.56 -33.34
C VAL A 75 17.31 9.30 -32.08
N LEU A 76 17.50 10.62 -32.02
CA LEU A 76 17.01 11.44 -30.90
C LEU A 76 15.48 11.52 -30.91
N ARG A 77 14.89 11.70 -32.09
CA ARG A 77 13.43 11.83 -32.25
C ARG A 77 12.69 10.58 -31.77
N SER A 78 13.17 9.42 -32.19
CA SER A 78 12.65 8.10 -31.81
C SER A 78 12.92 7.74 -30.34
N SER A 79 14.13 7.97 -29.83
CA SER A 79 14.49 7.58 -28.45
C SER A 79 13.79 8.44 -27.37
N LEU A 80 13.52 9.71 -27.69
CA LEU A 80 12.95 10.68 -26.75
C LEU A 80 11.47 11.00 -27.02
N ASN A 81 10.87 10.46 -28.09
CA ASN A 81 9.51 10.80 -28.54
C ASN A 81 9.33 12.31 -28.75
N THR A 82 10.31 12.99 -29.35
CA THR A 82 10.28 14.46 -29.49
C THR A 82 9.05 14.95 -30.26
N ASP A 83 8.54 14.16 -31.19
CA ASP A 83 7.38 14.48 -32.01
C ASP A 83 6.13 14.64 -31.12
N LEU A 84 5.98 13.78 -30.11
CA LEU A 84 4.92 13.86 -29.12
C LEU A 84 5.07 15.10 -28.23
N MET A 85 6.30 15.37 -27.79
CA MET A 85 6.65 16.50 -26.93
C MET A 85 6.35 17.84 -27.61
N PHE A 86 6.77 18.01 -28.87
CA PHE A 86 6.49 19.20 -29.67
C PHE A 86 5.00 19.35 -29.97
N LYS A 87 4.29 18.24 -30.22
CA LYS A 87 2.84 18.26 -30.41
C LYS A 87 2.09 18.73 -29.16
N ASN A 88 2.46 18.23 -27.98
CA ASN A 88 1.86 18.69 -26.73
C ASN A 88 2.10 20.18 -26.51
N GLU A 89 3.35 20.65 -26.69
CA GLU A 89 3.71 22.05 -26.54
C GLU A 89 2.99 22.94 -27.57
N HIS A 90 2.87 22.48 -28.83
CA HIS A 90 2.07 23.12 -29.87
C HIS A 90 0.63 23.32 -29.41
N VAL A 91 -0.06 22.25 -29.01
CA VAL A 91 -1.47 22.29 -28.56
C VAL A 91 -1.64 23.22 -27.37
N MET A 92 -0.69 23.23 -26.43
CA MET A 92 -0.74 24.13 -25.29
C MET A 92 -0.71 25.61 -25.70
N TYR A 93 0.20 26.00 -26.58
CA TYR A 93 0.33 27.39 -27.01
C TYR A 93 -0.73 27.85 -28.02
N THR A 94 -1.19 26.97 -28.92
CA THR A 94 -2.10 27.35 -30.00
C THR A 94 -3.57 27.20 -29.62
N GLU A 95 -3.90 26.34 -28.65
CA GLU A 95 -5.29 26.01 -28.31
C GLU A 95 -5.61 26.18 -26.82
N VAL A 96 -4.88 25.48 -25.93
CA VAL A 96 -5.25 25.39 -24.51
C VAL A 96 -5.07 26.72 -23.80
N LEU A 97 -3.84 27.25 -23.73
CA LEU A 97 -3.53 28.49 -23.00
C LEU A 97 -4.36 29.69 -23.51
N PRO A 98 -4.56 29.90 -24.83
CA PRO A 98 -5.48 30.92 -25.33
C PRO A 98 -6.92 30.75 -24.84
N LYS A 99 -7.45 29.52 -24.82
CA LYS A 99 -8.80 29.25 -24.31
C LYS A 99 -8.91 29.49 -22.80
N LEU A 100 -7.90 29.10 -22.01
CA LEU A 100 -7.89 29.38 -20.57
C LEU A 100 -7.87 30.89 -20.28
N LEU A 101 -7.08 31.66 -21.04
CA LEU A 101 -7.06 33.11 -20.92
C LEU A 101 -8.40 33.75 -21.34
N ALA A 102 -9.04 33.23 -22.39
CA ALA A 102 -10.37 33.68 -22.80
C ALA A 102 -11.40 33.47 -21.70
N LEU A 103 -11.40 32.31 -21.02
CA LEU A 103 -12.26 32.04 -19.88
C LEU A 103 -12.06 33.05 -18.75
N GLN A 104 -10.81 33.38 -18.42
CA GLN A 104 -10.52 34.40 -17.39
C GLN A 104 -11.07 35.77 -17.77
N LYS A 105 -10.92 36.18 -19.03
CA LYS A 105 -11.44 37.45 -19.54
C LYS A 105 -12.97 37.49 -19.54
N GLU A 106 -13.61 36.43 -20.00
CA GLU A 106 -15.08 36.30 -20.05
C GLU A 106 -15.71 36.32 -18.66
N ALA A 107 -15.06 35.69 -17.67
CA ALA A 107 -15.50 35.71 -16.28
C ALA A 107 -15.18 37.01 -15.53
N GLY A 108 -14.47 37.96 -16.16
CA GLY A 108 -14.09 39.23 -15.54
C GLY A 108 -13.03 39.07 -14.43
N VAL A 109 -12.20 38.04 -14.50
CA VAL A 109 -11.05 37.87 -13.59
C VAL A 109 -10.14 39.09 -13.71
N PRO A 110 -9.65 39.69 -12.61
CA PRO A 110 -8.72 40.82 -12.67
C PRO A 110 -7.46 40.49 -13.46
N GLU A 111 -6.92 41.45 -14.23
CA GLU A 111 -5.77 41.23 -15.12
C GLU A 111 -4.52 40.71 -14.38
N GLY A 112 -4.27 41.17 -13.15
CA GLY A 112 -3.16 40.68 -12.31
C GLY A 112 -3.36 39.26 -11.75
N GLU A 113 -4.52 38.64 -11.98
CA GLU A 113 -4.83 37.25 -11.64
C GLU A 113 -4.90 36.36 -12.89
N HIS A 114 -4.63 36.91 -14.08
CA HIS A 114 -4.56 36.11 -15.31
C HIS A 114 -3.32 35.23 -15.31
N LEU A 115 -3.46 34.01 -15.86
CA LEU A 115 -2.31 33.14 -16.06
C LEU A 115 -1.39 33.75 -17.12
N ARG A 116 -0.17 34.14 -16.73
CA ARG A 116 0.85 34.64 -17.64
C ARG A 116 1.62 33.49 -18.28
N PHE A 117 1.68 33.48 -19.60
CA PHE A 117 2.49 32.57 -20.42
C PHE A 117 3.11 33.33 -21.59
N ALA A 118 4.26 32.88 -22.11
CA ALA A 118 4.94 33.49 -23.23
C ALA A 118 4.03 33.61 -24.46
N LYS A 119 4.00 34.78 -25.10
CA LYS A 119 3.23 34.95 -26.35
C LYS A 119 3.78 34.02 -27.42
N CYS A 120 2.92 33.17 -28.00
CA CYS A 120 3.26 32.39 -29.19
C CYS A 120 3.00 33.23 -30.44
N TYR A 121 4.05 33.49 -31.23
CA TYR A 121 3.93 34.16 -32.53
C TYR A 121 3.51 33.20 -33.64
N GLY A 122 3.85 31.92 -33.48
CA GLY A 122 3.43 30.84 -34.37
C GLY A 122 4.05 29.51 -33.97
N SER A 123 3.37 28.42 -34.29
CA SER A 123 3.89 27.06 -34.14
C SER A 123 3.53 26.20 -35.35
N LEU A 124 4.48 25.34 -35.76
CA LEU A 124 4.36 24.40 -36.85
C LEU A 124 4.50 22.97 -36.28
N ASP A 125 3.40 22.21 -36.32
CA ASP A 125 3.33 20.77 -35.97
C ASP A 125 3.39 19.92 -37.24
N GLU A 126 4.56 19.91 -37.88
CA GLU A 126 4.81 19.20 -39.15
C GLU A 126 6.14 18.44 -39.05
N ALA A 127 6.12 17.14 -38.76
CA ALA A 127 7.35 16.35 -38.66
C ALA A 127 8.06 16.22 -40.03
N PRO A 128 9.40 16.38 -40.12
CA PRO A 128 10.38 16.67 -39.05
C PRO A 128 10.74 18.17 -38.91
N ASN A 129 9.84 19.05 -39.35
CA ASN A 129 9.99 20.50 -39.47
C ASN A 129 9.40 21.25 -38.27
N GLU A 130 9.27 20.65 -37.09
CA GLU A 130 8.57 21.29 -35.98
C GLU A 130 9.27 22.56 -35.50
N VAL A 131 8.49 23.63 -35.30
CA VAL A 131 8.96 24.95 -34.85
C VAL A 131 7.96 25.57 -33.89
N ILE A 132 8.46 26.21 -32.83
CA ILE A 132 7.66 27.10 -31.98
C ILE A 132 8.40 28.44 -31.87
N LEU A 133 7.69 29.54 -32.19
CA LEU A 133 8.17 30.91 -32.06
C LEU A 133 7.48 31.59 -30.89
N LEU A 134 8.27 31.93 -29.86
CA LEU A 134 7.80 32.45 -28.58
C LEU A 134 8.36 33.86 -28.31
N GLU A 135 7.71 34.55 -27.39
CA GLU A 135 8.20 35.76 -26.74
C GLU A 135 9.58 35.57 -26.12
N ASP A 136 10.49 36.50 -26.39
CA ASP A 136 11.74 36.60 -25.63
C ASP A 136 11.49 37.33 -24.31
N LEU A 137 11.18 36.56 -23.27
CA LEU A 137 10.89 37.07 -21.93
C LEU A 137 12.06 37.86 -21.31
N ASN A 138 13.29 37.70 -21.82
CA ASN A 138 14.43 38.52 -21.36
C ASN A 138 14.24 40.01 -21.68
N GLU A 139 13.49 40.38 -22.73
CA GLU A 139 13.19 41.78 -23.05
C GLU A 139 12.24 42.41 -22.03
N ALA A 140 11.52 41.59 -21.25
CA ALA A 140 10.67 42.01 -20.15
C ALA A 140 11.33 41.78 -18.77
N ASP A 141 12.67 41.72 -18.72
CA ASP A 141 13.49 41.56 -17.51
C ASP A 141 13.26 40.26 -16.72
N PHE A 142 12.60 39.26 -17.32
CA PHE A 142 12.53 37.94 -16.74
C PHE A 142 13.87 37.21 -16.84
N LYS A 143 14.24 36.50 -15.78
CA LYS A 143 15.49 35.77 -15.67
C LYS A 143 15.24 34.38 -15.11
N MET A 144 16.00 33.41 -15.58
CA MET A 144 16.08 32.10 -14.93
C MET A 144 16.96 32.21 -13.68
N LEU A 145 16.64 31.45 -12.65
CA LEU A 145 17.48 31.30 -11.47
C LEU A 145 18.41 30.10 -11.64
N ASN A 146 19.44 30.00 -10.80
CA ASN A 146 20.42 28.93 -10.88
C ASN A 146 19.76 27.59 -10.49
N LYS A 147 19.80 26.61 -11.41
CA LYS A 147 19.25 25.26 -11.20
C LYS A 147 19.87 24.48 -10.03
N PHE A 148 21.07 24.84 -9.58
CA PHE A 148 21.74 24.16 -8.48
C PHE A 148 21.31 24.68 -7.10
N ASP A 149 20.75 25.89 -7.05
CA ASP A 149 20.31 26.53 -5.82
C ASP A 149 18.81 26.23 -5.58
N PRO A 150 18.39 26.02 -4.32
CA PRO A 150 16.97 25.95 -3.99
C PRO A 150 16.28 27.28 -4.32
N LEU A 151 15.07 27.21 -4.89
CA LEU A 151 14.30 28.40 -5.18
C LEU A 151 13.92 29.15 -3.89
N PRO A 152 13.99 30.49 -3.87
CA PRO A 152 13.48 31.29 -2.75
C PRO A 152 11.98 31.08 -2.50
N GLU A 153 11.54 31.20 -1.24
CA GLU A 153 10.16 30.99 -0.80
C GLU A 153 9.13 31.82 -1.59
N ASN A 154 9.42 33.09 -1.86
CA ASN A 154 8.54 33.96 -2.65
C ASN A 154 8.39 33.47 -4.10
N CYS A 155 9.47 32.97 -4.71
CA CYS A 155 9.46 32.35 -6.03
C CYS A 155 8.60 31.08 -6.05
N LEU A 156 8.74 30.21 -5.04
CA LEU A 156 7.95 28.99 -4.90
C LEU A 156 6.45 29.29 -4.77
N ARG A 157 6.08 30.26 -3.93
CA ARG A 157 4.68 30.71 -3.80
C ARG A 157 4.13 31.28 -5.10
N SER A 158 4.95 32.00 -5.87
CA SER A 158 4.52 32.51 -7.18
C SER A 158 4.25 31.36 -8.17
N ILE A 159 5.08 30.32 -8.17
CA ILE A 159 4.86 29.11 -8.99
C ILE A 159 3.60 28.36 -8.54
N LEU A 160 3.41 28.15 -7.24
CA LEU A 160 2.23 27.46 -6.71
C LEU A 160 0.93 28.19 -7.06
N LYS A 161 0.94 29.52 -7.03
CA LYS A 161 -0.17 30.34 -7.52
C LYS A 161 -0.45 30.09 -9.01
N ASN A 162 0.59 30.03 -9.84
CA ASN A 162 0.46 29.76 -11.27
C ASN A 162 -0.09 28.34 -11.55
N PHE A 163 0.36 27.32 -10.81
CA PHE A 163 -0.22 25.98 -10.87
C PHE A 163 -1.68 25.95 -10.42
N ALA A 164 -2.00 26.57 -9.29
CA ALA A 164 -3.37 26.66 -8.81
C ALA A 164 -4.29 27.32 -9.85
N THR A 165 -3.81 28.39 -10.49
CA THR A 165 -4.52 29.07 -11.58
C THR A 165 -4.72 28.15 -12.78
N LEU A 166 -3.66 27.53 -13.31
CA LEU A 166 -3.74 26.59 -14.43
C LEU A 166 -4.70 25.43 -14.15
N HIS A 167 -4.55 24.77 -13.01
CA HIS A 167 -5.35 23.62 -12.59
C HIS A 167 -6.82 24.02 -12.37
N SER A 168 -7.09 25.18 -11.75
CA SER A 168 -8.46 25.69 -11.60
C SER A 168 -9.16 25.88 -12.94
N LEU A 169 -8.46 26.39 -13.96
CA LEU A 169 -9.05 26.66 -15.27
C LEU A 169 -9.35 25.36 -16.03
N ALA A 170 -8.54 24.31 -15.83
CA ALA A 170 -8.84 22.98 -16.31
C ALA A 170 -10.11 22.40 -15.65
N PHE A 171 -10.27 22.57 -14.33
CA PHE A 171 -11.49 22.19 -13.62
C PHE A 171 -12.72 22.98 -14.07
N VAL A 172 -12.57 24.28 -14.31
CA VAL A 172 -13.63 25.15 -14.85
C VAL A 172 -14.06 24.67 -16.23
N LEU A 173 -13.11 24.37 -17.13
CA LEU A 173 -13.41 23.79 -18.44
C LEU A 173 -14.21 22.49 -18.28
N ARG A 174 -13.76 21.59 -17.42
CA ARG A 174 -14.47 20.32 -17.21
C ARG A 174 -15.91 20.50 -16.71
N HIS A 175 -16.15 21.50 -15.86
CA HIS A 175 -17.49 21.80 -15.32
C HIS A 175 -18.39 22.56 -16.30
N LYS A 176 -17.84 23.54 -17.03
CA LYS A 176 -18.63 24.48 -17.84
C LYS A 176 -18.62 24.16 -19.34
N GLU A 177 -17.54 23.56 -19.83
CA GLU A 177 -17.32 23.22 -21.23
C GLU A 177 -16.66 21.82 -21.39
N PRO A 178 -17.31 20.74 -20.89
CA PRO A 178 -16.72 19.40 -20.85
C PRO A 178 -16.28 18.88 -22.21
N GLU A 179 -17.00 19.20 -23.30
CA GLU A 179 -16.61 18.81 -24.66
C GLU A 179 -15.27 19.44 -25.09
N THR A 180 -15.01 20.68 -24.68
CA THR A 180 -13.73 21.35 -24.94
C THR A 180 -12.62 20.76 -24.08
N TYR A 181 -12.92 20.43 -22.81
CA TYR A 181 -11.98 19.70 -21.97
C TYR A 181 -11.58 18.36 -22.60
N ASP A 182 -12.57 17.56 -23.02
CA ASP A 182 -12.34 16.24 -23.62
C ASP A 182 -11.59 16.34 -24.95
N LEU A 183 -11.87 17.38 -25.76
CA LEU A 183 -11.11 17.66 -26.98
C LEU A 183 -9.63 17.89 -26.65
N PHE A 184 -9.32 18.76 -25.69
CA PHE A 184 -7.93 19.03 -25.29
C PHE A 184 -7.25 17.80 -24.67
N ASN A 185 -7.95 17.06 -23.80
CA ASN A 185 -7.46 15.81 -23.24
C ASN A 185 -7.19 14.75 -24.33
N SER A 186 -7.98 14.70 -25.40
CA SER A 186 -7.75 13.77 -26.51
C SER A 186 -6.48 14.10 -27.31
N LYS A 187 -6.13 15.40 -27.41
CA LYS A 187 -4.97 15.92 -28.13
C LYS A 187 -3.68 15.80 -27.32
N LEU A 188 -3.73 16.10 -26.03
CA LEU A 188 -2.59 15.98 -25.12
C LEU A 188 -2.33 14.52 -24.76
N LYS A 189 -1.09 14.07 -24.92
CA LYS A 189 -0.67 12.68 -24.67
C LYS A 189 0.40 12.62 -23.62
N ASN A 190 0.32 11.64 -22.73
CA ASN A 190 1.31 11.48 -21.68
C ASN A 190 2.61 10.94 -22.30
N ASN A 191 3.74 11.59 -22.06
CA ASN A 191 5.05 11.20 -22.61
C ASN A 191 5.51 9.79 -22.17
N TRP A 192 4.93 9.27 -21.09
CA TRP A 192 5.18 7.92 -20.57
C TRP A 192 4.26 6.85 -21.19
N GLU A 193 3.19 7.24 -21.89
CA GLU A 193 2.22 6.33 -22.52
C GLU A 193 2.89 5.32 -23.48
N PRO A 194 3.86 5.70 -24.33
CA PRO A 194 4.51 4.73 -25.22
C PRO A 194 5.49 3.77 -24.51
N LYS A 195 5.83 4.03 -23.23
CA LYS A 195 6.95 3.37 -22.54
C LYS A 195 6.53 2.41 -21.42
N TYR A 196 5.30 2.50 -20.89
CA TYR A 196 4.92 1.63 -19.77
C TYR A 196 4.77 0.15 -20.16
N ASP A 197 4.45 -0.15 -21.42
CA ASP A 197 4.39 -1.51 -21.97
C ASP A 197 5.74 -2.02 -22.51
N ASP A 198 6.81 -1.20 -22.45
CA ASP A 198 8.14 -1.57 -22.92
C ASP A 198 8.85 -2.46 -21.88
N PRO A 199 9.21 -3.73 -22.22
CA PRO A 199 9.93 -4.62 -21.33
C PRO A 199 11.26 -4.05 -20.83
N ASP A 200 11.90 -3.18 -21.62
CA ASP A 200 13.17 -2.55 -21.27
C ASP A 200 13.00 -1.40 -20.27
N PHE A 201 11.78 -0.90 -20.03
CA PHE A 201 11.52 0.24 -19.14
C PHE A 201 11.88 -0.05 -17.68
N ASN A 202 11.50 -1.23 -17.16
CA ASN A 202 11.91 -1.64 -15.81
C ASN A 202 13.42 -1.96 -15.74
N LEU A 203 14.02 -2.44 -16.83
CA LEU A 203 15.46 -2.65 -16.89
C LEU A 203 16.21 -1.31 -16.77
N GLN A 204 15.68 -0.25 -17.39
CA GLN A 204 16.24 1.09 -17.28
C GLN A 204 16.25 1.57 -15.82
N PHE A 205 15.14 1.43 -15.08
CA PHE A 205 15.08 1.79 -13.66
C PHE A 205 15.99 0.93 -12.76
N LYS A 206 16.16 -0.36 -13.06
CA LYS A 206 17.15 -1.21 -12.37
C LYS A 206 18.57 -0.70 -12.58
N MET A 207 18.91 -0.27 -13.79
CA MET A 207 20.21 0.32 -14.09
C MET A 207 20.39 1.68 -13.42
N PHE A 208 19.37 2.54 -13.40
CA PHE A 208 19.40 3.79 -12.63
C PHE A 208 19.65 3.52 -11.15
N SER A 209 18.99 2.52 -10.58
CA SER A 209 19.22 2.15 -9.19
C SER A 209 20.67 1.74 -8.94
N LYS A 210 21.24 0.92 -9.83
CA LYS A 210 22.64 0.49 -9.75
C LYS A 210 23.64 1.65 -9.87
N VAL A 211 23.36 2.63 -10.73
CA VAL A 211 24.21 3.81 -10.91
C VAL A 211 24.16 4.71 -9.68
N ASN A 212 22.95 5.03 -9.21
CA ASN A 212 22.75 5.93 -8.08
C ASN A 212 23.18 5.29 -6.74
N SER A 213 23.04 3.97 -6.59
CA SER A 213 23.55 3.27 -5.40
C SER A 213 25.06 3.43 -5.19
N GLN A 214 25.83 3.71 -6.26
CA GLN A 214 27.28 3.91 -6.15
C GLN A 214 27.65 5.24 -5.50
N ILE A 215 26.77 6.25 -5.56
CA ILE A 215 27.01 7.58 -4.97
C ILE A 215 26.40 7.73 -3.58
N LEU A 216 25.61 6.75 -3.13
CA LEU A 216 25.05 6.69 -1.78
C LEU A 216 26.01 5.97 -0.83
N ASP A 217 26.11 6.47 0.38
CA ASP A 217 27.02 5.95 1.39
C ASP A 217 26.33 4.84 2.20
N GLU A 218 25.11 5.10 2.68
CA GLU A 218 24.36 4.21 3.57
C GLU A 218 23.60 3.11 2.82
N ASP A 219 23.56 1.90 3.37
CA ASP A 219 22.93 0.74 2.70
C ASP A 219 21.41 0.87 2.59
N TYR A 220 20.77 1.52 3.56
CA TYR A 220 19.33 1.76 3.50
C TYR A 220 18.92 2.75 2.44
N GLN A 221 19.77 3.74 2.17
CA GLN A 221 19.50 4.69 1.09
C GLN A 221 19.51 3.93 -0.24
N LYS A 222 20.44 2.97 -0.40
CA LYS A 222 20.52 2.09 -1.58
C LYS A 222 19.31 1.16 -1.66
N GLU A 223 18.87 0.62 -0.53
CA GLU A 223 17.73 -0.30 -0.49
C GLU A 223 16.38 0.40 -0.75
N ILE A 224 16.14 1.57 -0.14
CA ILE A 224 14.98 2.43 -0.47
C ILE A 224 15.01 2.79 -1.95
N LEU A 225 16.16 3.23 -2.47
CA LEU A 225 16.34 3.54 -3.88
C LEU A 225 15.98 2.33 -4.77
N ASN A 226 16.49 1.14 -4.45
CA ASN A 226 16.20 -0.09 -5.19
C ASN A 226 14.71 -0.42 -5.21
N ASN A 227 14.02 -0.33 -4.07
CA ASN A 227 12.62 -0.71 -3.97
C ASN A 227 11.69 0.30 -4.65
N MET A 228 11.97 1.60 -4.49
CA MET A 228 11.21 2.65 -5.16
C MET A 228 11.35 2.59 -6.70
N LEU A 229 12.47 2.06 -7.20
CA LEU A 229 12.74 1.85 -8.63
C LEU A 229 12.34 0.46 -9.14
N THR A 230 11.72 -0.39 -8.30
CA THR A 230 11.22 -1.71 -8.70
C THR A 230 9.78 -1.64 -9.18
N ASP A 231 9.48 -2.34 -10.28
CA ASP A 231 8.16 -2.44 -10.92
C ASP A 231 7.49 -1.09 -11.24
N VAL A 232 8.31 -0.09 -11.62
CA VAL A 232 7.84 1.26 -11.96
C VAL A 232 6.84 1.23 -13.11
N SER A 233 7.00 0.33 -14.08
CA SER A 233 6.06 0.21 -15.20
C SER A 233 4.62 -0.12 -14.74
N LYS A 234 4.49 -1.03 -13.76
CA LYS A 234 3.20 -1.46 -13.21
C LYS A 234 2.54 -0.35 -12.41
N GLU A 235 3.31 0.41 -11.64
CA GLU A 235 2.79 1.58 -10.94
C GLU A 235 2.38 2.69 -11.92
N MET A 236 3.12 2.87 -13.01
CA MET A 236 2.80 3.85 -14.04
C MET A 236 1.48 3.48 -14.73
N GLU A 237 1.32 2.21 -15.12
CA GLU A 237 0.10 1.68 -15.73
C GLU A 237 -1.16 1.98 -14.89
N LYS A 238 -1.08 1.80 -13.56
CA LYS A 238 -2.20 2.12 -12.64
C LYS A 238 -2.60 3.59 -12.67
N LEU A 239 -1.67 4.50 -12.95
CA LEU A 239 -1.92 5.95 -13.00
C LEU A 239 -2.31 6.43 -14.39
N MET A 240 -2.05 5.65 -15.46
CA MET A 240 -2.42 6.04 -16.83
C MET A 240 -3.93 6.30 -17.00
N GLY A 241 -4.77 5.57 -16.25
CA GLY A 241 -6.22 5.76 -16.24
C GLY A 241 -6.67 7.08 -15.60
N ASP A 242 -5.82 7.74 -14.80
CA ASP A 242 -6.20 8.96 -14.08
C ASP A 242 -6.50 10.12 -15.00
N ARG A 243 -6.06 10.09 -16.26
CA ARG A 243 -6.45 11.10 -17.25
C ARG A 243 -7.96 11.26 -17.42
N TYR A 244 -8.73 10.22 -17.06
CA TYR A 244 -10.20 10.20 -17.07
C TYR A 244 -10.81 10.40 -15.67
N SER A 245 -10.00 10.48 -14.61
CA SER A 245 -10.46 10.83 -13.28
C SER A 245 -11.14 12.19 -13.29
N LYS A 246 -12.16 12.37 -12.45
CA LYS A 246 -12.81 13.68 -12.23
C LYS A 246 -11.86 14.74 -11.67
N TYR A 247 -10.74 14.31 -11.09
CA TYR A 247 -9.71 15.18 -10.50
C TYR A 247 -8.56 15.51 -11.46
N ALA A 248 -8.57 15.04 -12.71
CA ALA A 248 -7.50 15.34 -13.63
C ALA A 248 -7.58 16.77 -14.20
N VAL A 249 -6.41 17.36 -14.40
CA VAL A 249 -6.18 18.71 -14.92
C VAL A 249 -5.09 18.70 -15.98
N PHE A 250 -4.98 19.77 -16.77
CA PHE A 250 -3.83 19.97 -17.66
C PHE A 250 -2.62 20.42 -16.83
N GLN A 251 -1.65 19.52 -16.67
CA GLN A 251 -0.40 19.82 -15.97
C GLN A 251 0.58 20.61 -16.87
N GLN A 252 1.56 21.30 -16.28
CA GLN A 252 2.73 21.76 -17.02
C GLN A 252 3.66 20.57 -17.34
N GLY A 253 3.86 19.66 -16.37
CA GLY A 253 4.41 18.32 -16.55
C GLY A 253 5.94 18.18 -16.57
N ASP A 254 6.69 19.28 -16.56
CA ASP A 254 8.16 19.31 -16.56
C ASP A 254 8.67 20.42 -15.63
N ALA A 255 8.19 20.40 -14.39
CA ALA A 255 8.34 21.50 -13.44
C ALA A 255 9.69 21.47 -12.70
N TRP A 256 10.74 22.03 -13.31
CA TRP A 256 12.06 22.22 -12.69
C TRP A 256 12.56 23.66 -12.87
N THR A 257 13.60 24.06 -12.13
CA THR A 257 14.03 25.47 -11.99
C THR A 257 14.17 26.25 -13.31
N ASN A 258 14.70 25.63 -14.37
CA ASN A 258 14.92 26.31 -15.65
C ASN A 258 13.64 26.50 -16.48
N ASN A 259 12.55 25.83 -16.12
CA ASN A 259 11.25 26.02 -16.76
C ASN A 259 10.41 27.12 -16.08
N PHE A 260 11.03 27.87 -15.16
CA PHE A 260 10.47 29.07 -14.55
C PHE A 260 11.36 30.28 -14.79
N MET A 261 10.77 31.39 -15.22
CA MET A 261 11.44 32.67 -15.30
C MET A 261 10.79 33.68 -14.35
N PHE A 262 11.60 34.52 -13.72
CA PHE A 262 11.18 35.44 -12.67
C PHE A 262 11.56 36.88 -13.01
N ARG A 263 10.68 37.82 -12.70
CA ARG A 263 10.91 39.26 -12.83
C ARG A 263 10.93 39.90 -11.46
N PHE A 264 12.00 40.65 -11.18
CA PHE A 264 12.21 41.36 -9.93
C PHE A 264 12.24 42.86 -10.15
N GLU A 265 11.62 43.63 -9.26
CA GLU A 265 11.71 45.09 -9.23
C GLU A 265 12.11 45.51 -7.82
N ASP A 266 13.15 46.34 -7.70
CA ASP A 266 13.71 46.78 -6.41
C ASP A 266 14.10 45.63 -5.45
N GLY A 267 14.46 44.46 -6.03
CA GLY A 267 14.82 43.25 -5.28
C GLY A 267 13.64 42.38 -4.86
N GLU A 268 12.40 42.83 -5.09
CA GLU A 268 11.18 42.10 -4.75
C GLU A 268 10.64 41.35 -5.98
N LEU A 269 10.12 40.14 -5.75
CA LEU A 269 9.51 39.33 -6.81
C LEU A 269 8.20 40.00 -7.25
N ARG A 270 8.10 40.29 -8.55
CA ARG A 270 6.86 40.80 -9.16
C ARG A 270 6.03 39.71 -9.78
N GLU A 271 6.67 38.84 -10.54
CA GLU A 271 5.98 37.89 -11.39
C GLU A 271 6.87 36.70 -11.73
N SER A 272 6.26 35.53 -11.93
CA SER A 272 6.91 34.36 -12.50
C SER A 272 6.09 33.82 -13.68
N VAL A 273 6.79 33.22 -14.64
CA VAL A 273 6.21 32.63 -15.84
C VAL A 273 6.72 31.21 -16.00
N MET A 274 5.79 30.28 -16.25
CA MET A 274 6.10 28.90 -16.60
C MET A 274 6.30 28.79 -18.11
N ILE A 275 7.37 28.11 -18.51
CA ILE A 275 7.69 27.84 -19.92
C ILE A 275 7.82 26.33 -20.13
N ASP A 276 7.98 25.94 -21.40
CA ASP A 276 8.19 24.56 -21.84
C ASP A 276 7.08 23.58 -21.41
N TYR A 277 5.98 23.54 -22.17
CA TYR A 277 4.81 22.69 -21.89
C TYR A 277 4.87 21.33 -22.61
N GLN A 278 6.07 20.84 -22.91
CA GLN A 278 6.31 19.63 -23.69
C GLN A 278 5.83 18.33 -23.02
N ALA A 279 5.62 18.34 -21.70
CA ALA A 279 5.13 17.22 -20.91
C ALA A 279 3.69 17.39 -20.40
N SER A 280 2.98 18.40 -20.92
CA SER A 280 1.58 18.63 -20.60
C SER A 280 0.70 17.44 -20.98
N ALA A 281 -0.10 16.99 -20.00
CA ALA A 281 -1.08 15.92 -20.13
C ALA A 281 -2.23 16.14 -19.15
N SER A 282 -3.33 15.39 -19.30
CA SER A 282 -4.43 15.36 -18.33
C SER A 282 -4.10 14.34 -17.23
N ILE A 283 -3.84 14.79 -16.00
CA ILE A 283 -3.51 13.91 -14.85
C ILE A 283 -3.78 14.64 -13.51
N SER A 284 -3.58 13.99 -12.36
CA SER A 284 -3.77 14.62 -11.04
C SER A 284 -2.82 15.82 -10.83
N PRO A 285 -3.29 16.92 -10.18
CA PRO A 285 -2.45 18.03 -9.75
C PRO A 285 -1.22 17.63 -8.91
N ALA A 286 -1.31 16.50 -8.19
CA ALA A 286 -0.21 15.98 -7.37
C ALA A 286 1.08 15.73 -8.16
N SER A 287 0.97 15.42 -9.45
CA SER A 287 2.12 15.19 -10.36
C SER A 287 3.03 16.43 -10.46
N ASP A 288 2.47 17.59 -10.82
CA ASP A 288 3.21 18.86 -10.93
C ASP A 288 3.77 19.30 -9.58
N LEU A 289 2.98 19.16 -8.51
CA LEU A 289 3.38 19.57 -7.16
C LEU A 289 4.58 18.78 -6.65
N LEU A 290 4.51 17.44 -6.68
CA LEU A 290 5.63 16.60 -6.24
C LEU A 290 6.86 16.86 -7.10
N PHE A 291 6.71 16.88 -8.43
CA PHE A 291 7.85 17.08 -9.32
C PHE A 291 8.54 18.43 -9.07
N MET A 292 7.77 19.51 -8.91
CA MET A 292 8.29 20.84 -8.60
C MET A 292 8.97 20.90 -7.24
N PHE A 293 8.31 20.39 -6.18
CA PHE A 293 8.88 20.45 -4.84
C PHE A 293 10.25 19.78 -4.79
N PHE A 294 10.44 18.64 -5.43
CA PHE A 294 11.71 17.90 -5.33
C PHE A 294 12.80 18.38 -6.30
N ASN A 295 12.44 18.90 -7.49
CA ASN A 295 13.42 19.42 -8.44
C ASN A 295 13.84 20.87 -8.14
N CYS A 296 12.97 21.69 -7.55
CA CYS A 296 13.24 23.12 -7.33
C CYS A 296 13.75 23.46 -5.92
N THR A 297 13.75 22.52 -4.97
CA THR A 297 14.13 22.81 -3.57
C THR A 297 15.08 21.76 -3.00
N ASP A 298 15.63 22.02 -1.82
CA ASP A 298 16.37 21.05 -1.02
C ASP A 298 15.53 20.50 0.15
N HIS A 299 16.07 19.50 0.86
CA HIS A 299 15.36 18.89 1.99
C HIS A 299 15.12 19.89 3.12
N GLU A 300 16.08 20.76 3.43
CA GLU A 300 15.97 21.72 4.51
C GLU A 300 14.80 22.71 4.29
N THR A 301 14.61 23.16 3.05
CA THR A 301 13.53 24.08 2.71
C THR A 301 12.19 23.37 2.75
N ARG A 302 12.10 22.13 2.23
CA ARG A 302 10.86 21.33 2.27
C ARG A 302 10.46 20.97 3.69
N SER A 303 11.39 20.54 4.53
CA SER A 303 11.10 20.01 5.86
C SER A 303 10.40 21.04 6.76
N LYS A 304 10.62 22.33 6.49
CA LYS A 304 10.00 23.46 7.22
C LYS A 304 8.66 23.90 6.63
N ASN A 305 8.42 23.70 5.33
CA ASN A 305 7.35 24.40 4.61
C ASN A 305 6.38 23.50 3.82
N PHE A 306 6.65 22.20 3.67
CA PHE A 306 5.91 21.32 2.75
C PHE A 306 4.39 21.39 2.92
N ILE A 307 3.88 21.23 4.15
CA ILE A 307 2.44 21.31 4.44
C ILE A 307 1.89 22.72 4.13
N ALA A 308 2.62 23.76 4.54
CA ALA A 308 2.21 25.15 4.29
C ALA A 308 2.13 25.50 2.80
N TRP A 309 2.97 24.90 1.96
CA TRP A 309 2.91 25.05 0.51
C TRP A 309 1.72 24.34 -0.11
N ILE A 310 1.37 23.14 0.36
CA ILE A 310 0.18 22.42 -0.11
C ILE A 310 -1.07 23.20 0.27
N ASP A 311 -1.14 23.69 1.50
CA ASP A 311 -2.27 24.51 1.97
C ASP A 311 -2.36 25.83 1.21
N TYR A 312 -1.23 26.47 0.92
CA TYR A 312 -1.19 27.68 0.09
C TYR A 312 -1.64 27.42 -1.35
N TYR A 313 -1.23 26.30 -1.96
CA TYR A 313 -1.71 25.88 -3.28
C TYR A 313 -3.24 25.68 -3.27
N HIS A 314 -3.77 24.97 -2.27
CA HIS A 314 -5.21 24.69 -2.18
C HIS A 314 -6.02 25.97 -1.94
N LEU A 315 -5.49 26.91 -1.16
CA LEU A 315 -6.07 28.24 -0.97
C LEU A 315 -6.13 29.05 -2.27
N GLU A 316 -5.04 29.10 -3.04
CA GLU A 316 -5.04 29.81 -4.33
C GLU A 316 -5.92 29.08 -5.37
N LEU A 317 -6.05 27.75 -5.27
CA LEU A 317 -6.95 26.96 -6.12
C LEU A 317 -8.41 27.36 -5.86
N ASP A 318 -8.82 27.41 -4.58
CA ASP A 318 -10.16 27.84 -4.18
C ASP A 318 -10.44 29.29 -4.61
N LYS A 319 -9.49 30.20 -4.37
CA LYS A 319 -9.57 31.59 -4.81
C LYS A 319 -9.79 31.69 -6.32
N SER A 320 -9.01 30.97 -7.12
CA SER A 320 -9.14 31.01 -8.59
C SER A 320 -10.46 30.41 -9.08
N LEU A 321 -10.92 29.30 -8.48
CA LEU A 321 -12.23 28.70 -8.76
C LEU A 321 -13.40 29.62 -8.41
N SER A 322 -13.27 30.44 -7.37
CA SER A 322 -14.33 31.33 -6.89
C SER A 322 -14.79 32.36 -7.93
N TYR A 323 -13.89 32.82 -8.83
CA TYR A 323 -14.26 33.70 -9.94
C TYR A 323 -15.26 33.07 -10.91
N PHE A 324 -15.36 31.75 -10.91
CA PHE A 324 -16.26 30.99 -11.77
C PHE A 324 -17.47 30.43 -11.02
N GLY A 325 -17.61 30.74 -9.72
CA GLY A 325 -18.67 30.23 -8.86
C GLY A 325 -18.49 28.76 -8.46
N LEU A 326 -17.25 28.27 -8.47
CA LEU A 326 -16.88 26.93 -8.00
C LEU A 326 -16.09 27.03 -6.68
N LYS A 327 -16.01 25.93 -5.93
CA LYS A 327 -15.22 25.81 -4.69
C LYS A 327 -14.26 24.63 -4.78
N ALA A 328 -13.07 24.76 -4.19
CA ALA A 328 -12.11 23.67 -4.16
C ALA A 328 -12.66 22.44 -3.42
N ASP A 329 -13.38 22.63 -2.31
CA ASP A 329 -13.96 21.52 -1.53
C ASP A 329 -15.00 20.68 -2.28
N ASP A 330 -15.59 21.21 -3.37
CA ASP A 330 -16.54 20.47 -4.20
C ASP A 330 -15.84 19.77 -5.38
N VAL A 331 -14.78 20.38 -5.91
CA VAL A 331 -14.15 19.97 -7.17
C VAL A 331 -12.87 19.17 -6.95
N TYR A 332 -12.02 19.60 -6.03
CA TYR A 332 -10.79 18.92 -5.61
C TYR A 332 -10.50 19.17 -4.12
N PRO A 333 -11.16 18.39 -3.24
CA PRO A 333 -11.04 18.52 -1.79
C PRO A 333 -9.60 18.38 -1.27
N ARG A 334 -9.30 19.02 -0.14
CA ARG A 334 -7.95 19.01 0.46
C ARG A 334 -7.49 17.61 0.87
N ASP A 335 -8.38 16.78 1.40
CA ASP A 335 -8.12 15.38 1.76
C ASP A 335 -7.88 14.50 0.53
N GLN A 336 -8.58 14.77 -0.58
CA GLN A 336 -8.28 14.12 -1.86
C GLN A 336 -6.89 14.50 -2.37
N LEU A 337 -6.48 15.77 -2.25
CA LEU A 337 -5.12 16.19 -2.59
C LEU A 337 -4.07 15.45 -1.74
N ASP A 338 -4.29 15.26 -0.44
CA ASP A 338 -3.39 14.45 0.41
C ASP A 338 -3.32 12.98 -0.05
N ALA A 339 -4.47 12.40 -0.41
CA ALA A 339 -4.52 11.03 -0.92
C ALA A 339 -3.77 10.89 -2.25
N ASP A 340 -3.95 11.84 -3.17
CA ASP A 340 -3.27 11.85 -4.46
C ASP A 340 -1.75 12.04 -4.31
N LEU A 341 -1.29 12.94 -3.42
CA LEU A 341 0.14 13.13 -3.13
C LEU A 341 0.80 11.82 -2.67
N LYS A 342 0.13 11.03 -1.82
CA LYS A 342 0.62 9.70 -1.41
C LYS A 342 0.59 8.71 -2.56
N ARG A 343 -0.52 8.65 -3.31
CA ARG A 343 -0.69 7.71 -4.43
C ARG A 343 0.34 7.93 -5.54
N TYR A 344 0.73 9.17 -5.81
CA TYR A 344 1.72 9.53 -6.83
C TYR A 344 3.17 9.42 -6.34
N GLY A 345 3.40 9.30 -5.03
CA GLY A 345 4.73 9.32 -4.40
C GLY A 345 5.74 8.39 -5.10
N LYS A 346 5.42 7.11 -5.26
CA LYS A 346 6.38 6.15 -5.86
C LYS A 346 6.77 6.50 -7.30
N ILE A 347 5.81 6.86 -8.14
CA ILE A 347 6.11 7.25 -9.54
C ILE A 347 6.88 8.56 -9.60
N SER A 348 6.50 9.56 -8.81
CA SER A 348 7.25 10.81 -8.72
C SER A 348 8.70 10.55 -8.29
N PHE A 349 8.95 9.72 -7.28
CA PHE A 349 10.30 9.35 -6.85
C PHE A 349 11.13 8.79 -8.00
N ALA A 350 10.61 7.80 -8.72
CA ALA A 350 11.31 7.14 -9.82
C ALA A 350 11.68 8.14 -10.93
N ILE A 351 10.73 9.01 -11.32
CA ILE A 351 10.98 10.03 -12.35
C ILE A 351 12.00 11.06 -11.84
N ILE A 352 11.93 11.51 -10.58
CA ILE A 352 12.90 12.47 -10.01
C ILE A 352 14.32 11.88 -10.03
N ILE A 353 14.50 10.59 -9.72
CA ILE A 353 15.82 9.93 -9.79
C ILE A 353 16.36 9.93 -11.23
N LEU A 354 15.51 9.64 -12.21
CA LEU A 354 15.88 9.70 -13.63
C LEU A 354 16.39 11.11 -14.00
N PHE A 355 15.64 12.15 -13.64
CA PHE A 355 16.01 13.54 -13.97
C PHE A 355 17.23 14.01 -13.17
N THR A 356 17.41 13.61 -11.92
CA THR A 356 18.56 14.00 -11.08
C THR A 356 19.89 13.67 -11.74
N ASN A 357 19.98 12.54 -12.47
CA ASN A 357 21.18 12.13 -13.18
C ASN A 357 21.54 13.02 -14.38
N ILE A 358 20.57 13.77 -14.89
CA ILE A 358 20.71 14.70 -16.01
C ILE A 358 20.91 16.12 -15.47
N LEU A 359 20.02 16.56 -14.57
CA LEU A 359 19.94 17.95 -14.12
C LEU A 359 21.14 18.39 -13.29
N MET A 360 21.74 17.46 -12.51
CA MET A 360 22.87 17.77 -11.61
C MET A 360 24.24 17.85 -12.30
N ARG A 361 24.31 17.45 -13.57
CA ARG A 361 25.54 17.48 -14.37
C ARG A 361 25.97 18.89 -14.70
N ASP A 362 27.28 19.09 -14.72
CA ASP A 362 27.86 20.28 -15.30
C ASP A 362 27.69 20.29 -16.82
N GLN A 363 28.04 21.42 -17.43
CA GLN A 363 27.87 21.63 -18.85
C GLN A 363 28.67 20.65 -19.72
N SER A 364 29.89 20.28 -19.33
CA SER A 364 30.74 19.36 -20.08
C SER A 364 30.22 17.93 -20.01
N GLU A 365 29.78 17.50 -18.84
CA GLU A 365 29.20 16.18 -18.60
C GLU A 365 27.86 16.00 -19.29
N ALA A 366 27.03 17.05 -19.29
CA ALA A 366 25.77 17.10 -20.03
C ALA A 366 26.02 16.93 -21.54
N GLY A 367 27.03 17.62 -22.09
CA GLY A 367 27.43 17.48 -23.50
C GLY A 367 27.82 16.05 -23.87
N LYS A 368 28.63 15.38 -23.04
CA LYS A 368 29.03 13.98 -23.27
C LYS A 368 27.85 13.00 -23.21
N LEU A 369 26.92 13.23 -22.27
CA LEU A 369 25.71 12.43 -22.17
C LEU A 369 24.85 12.56 -23.43
N LEU A 370 24.73 13.79 -23.94
CA LEU A 370 24.03 14.05 -25.19
C LEU A 370 24.74 13.39 -26.38
N GLU A 371 26.07 13.50 -26.49
CA GLU A 371 26.85 12.81 -27.54
C GLU A 371 26.68 11.29 -27.50
N ALA A 372 26.66 10.68 -26.31
CA ALA A 372 26.42 9.25 -26.15
C ALA A 372 25.01 8.85 -26.59
N LEU A 373 23.99 9.64 -26.22
CA LEU A 373 22.62 9.45 -26.67
C LEU A 373 22.50 9.56 -28.20
N GLN A 374 23.25 10.48 -28.81
CA GLN A 374 23.26 10.67 -30.27
C GLN A 374 23.92 9.52 -31.01
N ASN A 375 25.03 8.98 -30.47
CA ASN A 375 25.83 7.96 -31.14
C ASN A 375 25.33 6.53 -30.92
N GLY A 376 24.77 6.23 -29.74
CA GLY A 376 24.37 4.87 -29.37
C GLY A 376 23.05 4.76 -28.59
N GLY A 377 22.24 5.82 -28.58
CA GLY A 377 20.91 5.80 -27.99
C GLY A 377 20.92 5.70 -26.47
N ILE A 378 19.80 5.22 -25.90
CA ILE A 378 19.58 5.18 -24.45
C ILE A 378 20.65 4.33 -23.74
N LYS A 379 21.07 3.22 -24.34
CA LYS A 379 22.06 2.31 -23.74
C LYS A 379 23.40 3.00 -23.47
N ASP A 380 23.95 3.68 -24.48
CA ASP A 380 25.23 4.38 -24.36
C ASP A 380 25.11 5.59 -23.43
N ALA A 381 23.98 6.30 -23.48
CA ALA A 381 23.68 7.37 -22.53
C ALA A 381 23.71 6.85 -21.08
N MET A 382 23.14 5.66 -20.81
CA MET A 382 23.15 5.06 -19.47
C MET A 382 24.55 4.67 -18.98
N GLU A 383 25.45 4.26 -19.88
CA GLU A 383 26.86 4.02 -19.51
C GLU A 383 27.56 5.33 -19.09
N GLU A 384 27.30 6.43 -19.80
CA GLU A 384 27.81 7.76 -19.43
C GLU A 384 27.18 8.31 -18.14
N MET A 385 26.04 7.76 -17.70
CA MET A 385 25.45 8.12 -16.42
C MET A 385 26.20 7.58 -15.19
N GLY A 386 27.08 6.59 -15.34
CA GLY A 386 27.78 5.96 -14.22
C GLY A 386 28.63 6.92 -13.36
N LYS A 387 28.77 6.62 -12.05
CA LYS A 387 29.58 7.42 -11.09
C LYS A 387 31.00 7.74 -11.59
N ARG A 388 31.65 6.81 -12.29
CA ARG A 388 33.01 6.97 -12.82
C ARG A 388 33.12 8.07 -13.90
N LYS A 389 31.99 8.48 -14.47
CA LYS A 389 31.86 9.52 -15.49
C LYS A 389 31.36 10.84 -14.92
N MET A 390 31.15 10.91 -13.60
CA MET A 390 30.87 12.14 -12.87
C MET A 390 32.17 12.70 -12.27
N ASN A 391 32.33 14.01 -12.36
CA ASN A 391 33.29 14.76 -11.56
C ASN A 391 32.84 14.75 -10.08
N LYS A 392 33.75 15.13 -9.17
CA LYS A 392 33.49 15.08 -7.73
C LYS A 392 32.31 15.96 -7.29
N GLU A 393 32.22 17.18 -7.81
CA GLU A 393 31.17 18.14 -7.44
C GLU A 393 29.80 17.68 -7.93
N THR A 394 29.72 17.12 -9.14
CA THR A 394 28.50 16.55 -9.72
C THR A 394 28.03 15.35 -8.91
N ALA A 395 28.94 14.44 -8.55
CA ALA A 395 28.61 13.28 -7.72
C ALA A 395 28.09 13.71 -6.32
N GLU A 396 28.70 14.74 -5.73
CA GLU A 396 28.29 15.29 -4.44
C GLU A 396 26.91 15.98 -4.52
N ARG A 397 26.67 16.82 -5.53
CA ARG A 397 25.35 17.43 -5.76
C ARG A 397 24.26 16.39 -5.98
N ALA A 398 24.53 15.38 -6.81
CA ALA A 398 23.59 14.29 -7.08
C ALA A 398 23.30 13.48 -5.82
N ARG A 399 24.33 13.12 -5.03
CA ARG A 399 24.15 12.43 -3.75
C ARG A 399 23.28 13.25 -2.81
N ASN A 400 23.62 14.52 -2.58
CA ASN A 400 22.88 15.38 -1.65
C ASN A 400 21.41 15.54 -2.08
N ARG A 401 21.15 15.60 -3.38
CA ARG A 401 19.78 15.65 -3.93
C ARG A 401 19.00 14.36 -3.67
N ILE A 402 19.62 13.19 -3.88
CA ILE A 402 18.97 11.88 -3.67
C ILE A 402 18.77 11.58 -2.19
N VAL A 403 19.76 11.85 -1.35
CA VAL A 403 19.64 11.71 0.11
C VAL A 403 18.52 12.61 0.63
N GLY A 404 18.54 13.90 0.26
CA GLY A 404 17.48 14.82 0.66
C GLY A 404 16.10 14.48 0.07
N LEU A 405 16.03 13.77 -1.07
CA LEU A 405 14.79 13.22 -1.60
C LEU A 405 14.28 12.09 -0.69
N ILE A 406 15.14 11.11 -0.38
CA ILE A 406 14.82 10.00 0.52
C ILE A 406 14.34 10.53 1.87
N ASP A 407 15.10 11.42 2.51
CA ASP A 407 14.77 12.01 3.82
C ASP A 407 13.42 12.74 3.82
N SER A 408 13.12 13.46 2.73
CA SER A 408 11.83 14.13 2.59
C SER A 408 10.68 13.14 2.42
N TYR A 409 10.88 12.09 1.64
CA TYR A 409 9.86 11.06 1.41
C TYR A 409 9.52 10.29 2.70
N ILE A 410 10.52 10.07 3.54
CA ILE A 410 10.35 9.54 4.90
C ILE A 410 9.55 10.54 5.74
N GLN A 411 10.02 11.78 5.85
CA GLN A 411 9.42 12.79 6.72
C GLN A 411 7.95 13.04 6.38
N PHE A 412 7.60 13.05 5.10
CA PHE A 412 6.25 13.36 4.63
C PHE A 412 5.36 12.12 4.47
N GLY A 413 5.86 10.92 4.78
CA GLY A 413 5.10 9.68 4.64
C GLY A 413 4.69 9.38 3.20
N LEU A 414 5.58 9.67 2.24
CA LEU A 414 5.40 9.42 0.80
C LEU A 414 6.02 8.07 0.36
N LEU A 415 6.79 7.43 1.24
CA LEU A 415 7.23 6.05 1.07
C LEU A 415 6.07 5.08 1.32
N ASN A 416 6.08 3.94 0.62
CA ASN A 416 5.20 2.85 1.00
C ASN A 416 5.73 2.20 2.30
N GLN A 417 4.90 1.38 2.95
CA GLN A 417 5.25 0.75 4.24
C GLN A 417 6.61 0.03 4.16
N ASN A 418 6.92 -0.67 3.06
CA ASN A 418 8.18 -1.37 2.86
C ASN A 418 9.44 -0.49 2.97
N GLU A 419 9.44 0.72 2.43
CA GLU A 419 10.61 1.61 2.50
C GLU A 419 10.70 2.38 3.83
N ILE A 420 9.56 2.59 4.50
CA ILE A 420 9.52 3.10 5.88
C ILE A 420 10.20 2.09 6.82
N ILE A 421 10.02 0.78 6.60
CA ILE A 421 10.73 -0.28 7.34
C ILE A 421 12.23 -0.20 7.11
N ILE A 422 12.68 -0.10 5.86
CA ILE A 422 14.11 -0.05 5.51
C ILE A 422 14.78 1.18 6.12
N TYR A 423 14.13 2.35 6.03
CA TYR A 423 14.60 3.53 6.73
C TYR A 423 14.63 3.31 8.24
N ASN A 424 13.59 2.73 8.83
CA ASN A 424 13.52 2.48 10.27
C ASN A 424 14.56 1.43 10.73
N LEU A 425 14.88 0.41 9.92
CA LEU A 425 15.90 -0.60 10.20
C LEU A 425 17.32 0.00 10.19
N ALA A 426 17.55 1.05 9.39
CA ALA A 426 18.88 1.59 9.22
C ALA A 426 19.16 2.94 9.87
N SER A 427 18.14 3.77 10.06
CA SER A 427 18.19 4.85 11.06
C SER A 427 18.39 4.29 12.48
N LYS A 428 18.11 3.00 12.68
CA LYS A 428 18.46 2.22 13.87
C LYS A 428 19.86 1.61 13.90
N HIS A 429 20.75 1.92 12.94
CA HIS A 429 22.20 1.73 13.19
C HIS A 429 22.73 2.66 14.31
N SER A 430 21.89 3.48 14.95
CA SER A 430 22.15 4.12 16.25
C SER A 430 21.36 3.54 17.44
N ILE A 431 20.62 2.43 17.30
CA ILE A 431 20.05 1.71 18.44
C ILE A 431 20.31 0.21 18.25
N MET A 432 21.57 -0.18 18.44
CA MET A 432 21.87 -1.52 18.96
C MET A 432 20.94 -1.79 20.14
N ALA A 433 20.42 -3.02 20.25
CA ALA A 433 19.55 -3.48 21.34
C ALA A 433 19.89 -2.79 22.67
N GLN A 434 19.05 -1.83 23.09
CA GLN A 434 19.31 -1.04 24.30
C GLN A 434 19.35 -1.93 25.55
N TYR A 435 18.67 -3.07 25.50
CA TYR A 435 18.56 -4.01 26.61
C TYR A 435 19.26 -5.32 26.30
N LYS A 436 19.83 -5.91 27.35
CA LYS A 436 20.48 -7.22 27.28
C LYS A 436 19.43 -8.31 27.06
N PHE A 437 19.40 -8.89 25.86
CA PHE A 437 18.60 -10.08 25.58
C PHE A 437 19.29 -11.35 26.04
N GLU A 438 18.55 -12.22 26.73
CA GLU A 438 19.02 -13.51 27.22
C GLU A 438 17.99 -14.61 26.88
N GLY A 439 18.42 -15.87 26.84
CA GLY A 439 17.53 -17.03 26.66
C GLY A 439 17.28 -17.40 25.20
N ASP A 440 16.09 -17.91 24.91
CA ASP A 440 15.74 -18.52 23.63
C ASP A 440 15.29 -17.47 22.59
N PHE A 441 16.22 -16.67 22.06
CA PHE A 441 15.94 -15.62 21.07
C PHE A 441 16.65 -15.79 19.72
N GLU A 442 17.42 -16.88 19.53
CA GLU A 442 18.25 -17.10 18.32
C GLU A 442 17.45 -17.18 17.01
N ASN A 443 16.17 -17.57 17.09
CA ASN A 443 15.28 -17.68 15.93
C ASN A 443 14.41 -16.43 15.69
N ILE A 444 14.76 -15.29 16.28
CA ILE A 444 14.03 -14.01 16.15
C ILE A 444 14.83 -13.10 15.22
N THR A 445 14.17 -12.54 14.21
CA THR A 445 14.83 -11.64 13.26
C THR A 445 15.13 -10.27 13.88
N GLU A 446 16.07 -9.54 13.30
CA GLU A 446 16.41 -8.19 13.76
C GLU A 446 15.19 -7.23 13.76
N PRO A 447 14.34 -7.16 12.71
CA PRO A 447 13.09 -6.38 12.76
C PRO A 447 12.15 -6.78 13.91
N GLN A 448 12.05 -8.07 14.22
CA GLN A 448 11.24 -8.57 15.33
C GLN A 448 11.83 -8.15 16.68
N LEU A 449 13.15 -8.27 16.88
CA LEU A 449 13.83 -7.82 18.10
C LEU A 449 13.70 -6.31 18.31
N GLU A 450 13.77 -5.53 17.24
CA GLU A 450 13.54 -4.08 17.30
C GLU A 450 12.11 -3.73 17.69
N PHE A 451 11.13 -4.44 17.14
CA PHE A 451 9.73 -4.24 17.50
C PHE A 451 9.47 -4.59 18.96
N ILE A 452 10.04 -5.70 19.45
CA ILE A 452 10.02 -6.07 20.87
C ILE A 452 10.63 -4.96 21.71
N ASN A 453 11.81 -4.45 21.34
CA ASN A 453 12.45 -3.34 22.05
C ASN A 453 11.54 -2.11 22.14
N LYS A 454 10.92 -1.71 21.04
CA LYS A 454 9.97 -0.58 21.01
C LYS A 454 8.83 -0.80 22.00
N VAL A 455 8.19 -1.97 21.97
CA VAL A 455 7.08 -2.28 22.87
C VAL A 455 7.53 -2.33 24.34
N VAL A 456 8.74 -2.82 24.62
CA VAL A 456 9.33 -2.82 25.97
C VAL A 456 9.59 -1.39 26.47
N GLN A 457 10.10 -0.49 25.61
CA GLN A 457 10.33 0.93 25.95
C GLN A 457 9.04 1.71 26.22
N GLU A 458 7.94 1.31 25.62
CA GLU A 458 6.62 1.90 25.86
C GLU A 458 6.03 1.49 27.22
N GLN A 459 6.64 0.54 27.92
CA GLN A 459 6.24 0.17 29.28
C GLN A 459 6.88 1.11 30.31
N ASP A 460 6.15 1.36 31.40
CA ASP A 460 6.62 2.17 32.53
C ASP A 460 7.58 1.37 33.45
N LEU A 461 8.69 0.88 32.87
CA LEU A 461 9.69 0.04 33.52
C LEU A 461 11.11 0.57 33.29
N ASP A 462 11.93 0.57 34.35
CA ASP A 462 13.37 0.81 34.28
C ASP A 462 14.09 -0.51 33.97
N VAL A 463 14.09 -0.88 32.68
CA VAL A 463 14.48 -2.22 32.21
C VAL A 463 15.98 -2.47 32.30
N ASN A 464 16.38 -3.55 32.96
CA ASN A 464 17.74 -4.06 33.04
C ASN A 464 18.01 -5.09 31.93
N LYS A 465 17.14 -6.10 31.80
CA LYS A 465 17.26 -7.17 30.80
C LYS A 465 15.91 -7.74 30.40
N VAL A 466 15.89 -8.40 29.25
CA VAL A 466 14.72 -9.10 28.73
C VAL A 466 15.10 -10.56 28.47
N VAL A 467 14.42 -11.48 29.13
CA VAL A 467 14.71 -12.93 29.07
C VAL A 467 13.63 -13.65 28.28
N PHE A 468 14.03 -14.35 27.22
CA PHE A 468 13.15 -15.16 26.39
C PHE A 468 13.05 -16.59 26.93
N GLN A 469 11.82 -17.03 27.14
CA GLN A 469 11.51 -18.38 27.63
C GLN A 469 10.55 -19.08 26.66
N PRO A 470 10.70 -20.39 26.44
CA PRO A 470 9.73 -21.16 25.66
C PRO A 470 8.37 -21.18 26.38
N VAL A 471 7.29 -21.21 25.60
CA VAL A 471 5.90 -21.33 26.10
C VAL A 471 5.25 -22.59 25.55
N GLY A 472 4.61 -23.34 26.44
CA GLY A 472 3.95 -24.59 26.08
C GLY A 472 4.92 -25.73 25.79
N LYS A 473 4.36 -26.86 25.34
CA LYS A 473 5.08 -28.02 24.84
C LYS A 473 4.91 -28.09 23.31
N PRO A 474 5.84 -28.74 22.57
CA PRO A 474 5.59 -29.06 21.18
C PRO A 474 4.20 -29.71 20.97
N GLY A 475 3.44 -29.19 20.01
CA GLY A 475 2.04 -29.59 19.76
C GLY A 475 0.99 -28.74 20.46
N ASP A 476 1.41 -27.72 21.22
CA ASP A 476 0.51 -26.67 21.73
C ASP A 476 0.34 -25.51 20.74
N ASN A 477 1.36 -25.26 19.89
CA ASN A 477 1.38 -24.18 18.90
C ASN A 477 1.84 -24.72 17.54
N PHE A 478 0.94 -24.87 16.55
CA PHE A 478 1.24 -25.51 15.26
C PHE A 478 1.76 -24.54 14.18
N THR A 479 1.29 -23.29 14.18
CA THR A 479 1.45 -22.34 13.06
C THR A 479 2.45 -21.23 13.34
N SER A 480 2.90 -21.07 14.59
CA SER A 480 3.77 -19.97 15.02
C SER A 480 4.72 -20.38 16.15
N ASN A 481 5.77 -19.58 16.36
CA ASN A 481 6.68 -19.73 17.49
C ASN A 481 6.22 -18.82 18.63
N VAL A 482 5.72 -19.41 19.72
CA VAL A 482 5.21 -18.68 20.87
C VAL A 482 6.24 -18.71 22.00
N LYS A 483 6.59 -17.53 22.51
CA LYS A 483 7.56 -17.36 23.59
C LYS A 483 7.02 -16.43 24.65
N ARG A 484 7.56 -16.54 25.86
CA ARG A 484 7.36 -15.59 26.95
C ARG A 484 8.57 -14.69 27.00
N ILE A 485 8.36 -13.39 27.11
CA ILE A 485 9.41 -12.44 27.47
C ILE A 485 9.20 -11.98 28.91
N CYS A 486 10.23 -12.16 29.72
CA CYS A 486 10.31 -11.65 31.08
C CYS A 486 11.15 -10.38 31.06
N ILE A 487 10.50 -9.24 31.26
CA ILE A 487 11.13 -7.93 31.34
C ILE A 487 11.50 -7.72 32.81
N GLU A 488 12.80 -7.73 33.12
CA GLU A 488 13.31 -7.47 34.46
C GLU A 488 13.72 -6.00 34.58
N GLY A 489 13.07 -5.26 35.45
CA GLY A 489 13.36 -3.85 35.70
C GLY A 489 13.65 -3.55 37.16
N ASN A 490 14.34 -2.43 37.42
CA ASN A 490 14.69 -2.01 38.78
C ASN A 490 13.45 -1.58 39.60
N ASN A 491 12.38 -1.15 38.92
CA ASN A 491 11.12 -0.71 39.51
C ASN A 491 9.99 -1.75 39.40
N GLY A 492 10.26 -2.95 38.86
CA GLY A 492 9.27 -4.00 38.71
C GLY A 492 9.61 -4.97 37.57
N ASN A 493 8.91 -6.11 37.53
CA ASN A 493 9.02 -7.09 36.46
C ASN A 493 7.69 -7.20 35.72
N MET A 494 7.75 -7.60 34.45
CA MET A 494 6.56 -7.80 33.64
C MET A 494 6.75 -8.96 32.66
N ASN A 495 5.72 -9.79 32.52
CA ASN A 495 5.70 -10.89 31.57
C ASN A 495 4.76 -10.56 30.40
N MET A 496 5.18 -10.91 29.18
CA MET A 496 4.36 -10.85 27.98
C MET A 496 4.51 -12.13 27.17
N ILE A 497 3.50 -12.46 26.38
CA ILE A 497 3.55 -13.53 25.40
C ILE A 497 3.80 -12.91 24.03
N ILE A 498 4.75 -13.46 23.28
CA ILE A 498 5.03 -13.08 21.90
C ILE A 498 4.70 -14.26 20.98
N LYS A 499 3.90 -14.00 19.94
CA LYS A 499 3.69 -14.93 18.83
C LYS A 499 4.50 -14.42 17.64
N ILE A 500 5.43 -15.25 17.17
CA ILE A 500 6.38 -14.90 16.12
C ILE A 500 6.08 -15.73 14.87
N ALA A 501 5.92 -15.05 13.74
CA ALA A 501 5.74 -15.72 12.46
C ALA A 501 7.04 -16.42 12.02
N PRO A 502 6.95 -17.62 11.44
CA PRO A 502 8.09 -18.25 10.81
C PRO A 502 8.59 -17.41 9.62
N SER A 503 9.90 -17.38 9.42
CA SER A 503 10.56 -16.65 8.32
C SER A 503 10.82 -17.52 7.08
N GLY A 504 10.83 -18.84 7.22
CA GLY A 504 11.10 -19.79 6.13
C GLY A 504 9.97 -19.85 5.10
N GLU A 505 10.27 -19.61 3.82
CA GLU A 505 9.29 -19.51 2.73
C GLU A 505 8.37 -20.73 2.61
N THR A 506 8.93 -21.95 2.63
CA THR A 506 8.14 -23.21 2.57
C THR A 506 7.14 -23.30 3.71
N GLN A 507 7.60 -23.05 4.95
CA GLN A 507 6.75 -23.07 6.13
C GLN A 507 5.63 -22.03 6.03
N ARG A 508 5.97 -20.82 5.56
CA ARG A 508 5.01 -19.72 5.39
C ARG A 508 3.92 -20.04 4.38
N MET A 509 4.28 -20.67 3.26
CA MET A 509 3.30 -21.13 2.27
C MET A 509 2.40 -22.25 2.82
N THR A 510 2.99 -23.27 3.48
CA THR A 510 2.26 -24.41 4.03
C THR A 510 1.22 -23.99 5.08
N PHE A 511 1.56 -23.05 5.96
CA PHE A 511 0.66 -22.59 7.02
C PHE A 511 -0.16 -21.34 6.65
N MET A 512 -0.03 -20.83 5.43
CA MET A 512 -0.62 -19.55 5.01
C MET A 512 -0.29 -18.42 6.00
N THR A 513 0.95 -18.37 6.50
CA THR A 513 1.38 -17.56 7.65
C THR A 513 0.95 -16.10 7.55
N GLU A 514 1.12 -15.48 6.39
CA GLU A 514 0.75 -14.07 6.18
C GLU A 514 -0.76 -13.84 6.41
N ILE A 515 -1.60 -14.79 6.00
CA ILE A 515 -3.05 -14.70 6.14
C ILE A 515 -3.46 -14.86 7.62
N VAL A 516 -2.94 -15.89 8.29
CA VAL A 516 -3.29 -16.17 9.69
C VAL A 516 -2.81 -15.07 10.63
N PHE A 517 -1.60 -14.54 10.44
CA PHE A 517 -1.10 -13.40 11.22
C PHE A 517 -1.86 -12.11 10.92
N LYS A 518 -2.24 -11.87 9.66
CA LYS A 518 -3.08 -10.72 9.30
C LYS A 518 -4.45 -10.77 9.97
N ASN A 519 -5.11 -11.92 9.95
CA ASN A 519 -6.40 -12.09 10.64
C ASN A 519 -6.27 -11.81 12.15
N GLU A 520 -5.27 -12.41 12.79
CA GLU A 520 -5.04 -12.24 14.24
C GLU A 520 -4.65 -10.79 14.59
N HIS A 521 -3.81 -10.15 13.77
CA HIS A 521 -3.47 -8.72 13.87
C HIS A 521 -4.73 -7.85 13.84
N LEU A 522 -5.59 -8.02 12.83
CA LEU A 522 -6.83 -7.25 12.69
C LEU A 522 -7.75 -7.44 13.90
N MET A 523 -7.83 -8.66 14.42
CA MET A 523 -8.64 -8.97 15.60
C MET A 523 -8.17 -8.22 16.83
N TYR A 524 -6.88 -8.26 17.16
CA TYR A 524 -6.34 -7.60 18.35
C TYR A 524 -6.24 -6.08 18.22
N VAL A 525 -5.89 -5.55 17.05
CA VAL A 525 -5.59 -4.12 16.87
C VAL A 525 -6.85 -3.31 16.54
N VAL A 526 -7.83 -3.92 15.86
CA VAL A 526 -8.97 -3.19 15.29
C VAL A 526 -10.30 -3.71 15.82
N ILE A 527 -10.59 -5.01 15.66
CA ILE A 527 -11.94 -5.54 15.83
C ILE A 527 -12.30 -5.68 17.32
N LEU A 528 -11.51 -6.41 18.12
CA LEU A 528 -11.81 -6.62 19.54
C LEU A 528 -11.90 -5.30 20.33
N PRO A 529 -10.99 -4.31 20.14
CA PRO A 529 -11.14 -3.00 20.76
C PRO A 529 -12.44 -2.30 20.37
N LYS A 530 -12.84 -2.35 19.09
CA LYS A 530 -14.11 -1.76 18.62
C LYS A 530 -15.33 -2.44 19.25
N LEU A 531 -15.32 -3.78 19.37
CA LEU A 531 -16.43 -4.50 20.00
C LEU A 531 -16.59 -4.12 21.49
N VAL A 532 -15.48 -3.95 22.21
CA VAL A 532 -15.53 -3.45 23.60
C VAL A 532 -15.94 -1.98 23.68
N SER A 533 -15.57 -1.14 22.70
CA SER A 533 -16.05 0.26 22.64
C SER A 533 -17.58 0.31 22.57
N LEU A 534 -18.20 -0.56 21.76
CA LEU A 534 -19.66 -0.66 21.67
C LEU A 534 -20.30 -1.00 23.02
N GLN A 535 -19.70 -1.91 23.80
CA GLN A 535 -20.20 -2.22 25.15
C GLN A 535 -20.10 -1.02 26.09
N LYS A 536 -18.97 -0.30 26.07
CA LYS A 536 -18.77 0.90 26.89
C LYS A 536 -19.76 2.01 26.52
N GLU A 537 -19.97 2.24 25.23
CA GLU A 537 -20.96 3.20 24.72
C GLU A 537 -22.40 2.82 25.10
N ALA A 538 -22.70 1.52 25.17
CA ALA A 538 -23.99 1.00 25.63
C ALA A 538 -24.16 1.01 27.17
N GLY A 539 -23.13 1.40 27.92
CA GLY A 539 -23.16 1.44 29.39
C GLY A 539 -23.12 0.06 30.05
N VAL A 540 -22.58 -0.96 29.37
CA VAL A 540 -22.38 -2.29 29.96
C VAL A 540 -21.36 -2.19 31.11
N PRO A 541 -21.62 -2.80 32.28
CA PRO A 541 -20.69 -2.81 33.41
C PRO A 541 -19.32 -3.38 33.05
N GLU A 542 -18.25 -2.87 33.68
CA GLU A 542 -16.86 -3.26 33.38
C GLU A 542 -16.61 -4.77 33.55
N ASP A 543 -17.28 -5.42 34.51
CA ASP A 543 -17.17 -6.85 34.79
C ASP A 543 -17.98 -7.75 33.83
N GLU A 544 -18.82 -7.16 32.98
CA GLU A 544 -19.54 -7.85 31.90
C GLU A 544 -18.95 -7.56 30.50
N LEU A 545 -17.86 -6.77 30.41
CA LEU A 545 -17.18 -6.52 29.14
C LEU A 545 -16.51 -7.79 28.59
N LEU A 546 -16.43 -7.88 27.25
CA LEU A 546 -15.68 -8.92 26.57
C LEU A 546 -14.21 -8.85 26.99
N ARG A 547 -13.72 -9.92 27.62
CA ARG A 547 -12.32 -10.05 28.01
C ARG A 547 -11.52 -10.73 26.89
N PHE A 548 -10.49 -10.06 26.42
CA PHE A 548 -9.48 -10.60 25.52
C PHE A 548 -8.08 -10.16 25.98
N ALA A 549 -7.03 -10.92 25.66
CA ALA A 549 -5.66 -10.59 26.04
C ALA A 549 -5.27 -9.19 25.55
N LYS A 550 -4.74 -8.34 26.44
CA LYS A 550 -4.27 -7.00 26.03
C LYS A 550 -3.17 -7.15 24.99
N CYS A 551 -3.32 -6.48 23.85
CA CYS A 551 -2.27 -6.37 22.84
C CYS A 551 -1.35 -5.20 23.20
N TYR A 552 -0.08 -5.47 23.47
CA TYR A 552 0.94 -4.43 23.70
C TYR A 552 1.49 -3.89 22.38
N GLY A 553 1.44 -4.71 21.32
CA GLY A 553 1.82 -4.28 19.98
C GLY A 553 1.69 -5.42 18.99
N SER A 554 1.43 -5.08 17.73
CA SER A 554 1.51 -6.03 16.63
C SER A 554 2.19 -5.40 15.42
N PHE A 555 3.08 -6.17 14.81
CA PHE A 555 3.79 -5.85 13.59
C PHE A 555 3.37 -6.87 12.53
N ASN A 556 2.77 -6.41 11.43
CA ASN A 556 2.10 -7.26 10.45
C ASN A 556 2.72 -7.09 9.07
N GLU A 557 4.03 -7.30 8.98
CA GLU A 557 4.80 -7.19 7.75
C GLU A 557 5.60 -8.46 7.51
N ALA A 558 5.27 -9.16 6.42
CA ALA A 558 5.95 -10.38 6.03
C ALA A 558 7.45 -10.11 5.71
N PRO A 559 8.38 -10.98 6.10
CA PRO A 559 8.19 -12.24 6.84
C PRO A 559 8.37 -12.11 8.37
N ASN A 560 8.24 -10.90 8.91
CA ASN A 560 8.65 -10.54 10.27
C ASN A 560 7.46 -10.37 11.23
N GLU A 561 6.29 -10.91 10.92
CA GLU A 561 5.09 -10.66 11.71
C GLU A 561 5.27 -11.10 13.17
N ILE A 562 4.80 -10.26 14.10
CA ILE A 562 4.85 -10.52 15.53
C ILE A 562 3.65 -9.88 16.24
N ILE A 563 3.11 -10.59 17.22
CA ILE A 563 2.03 -10.10 18.09
C ILE A 563 2.48 -10.25 19.54
N ILE A 564 2.45 -9.16 20.30
CA ILE A 564 2.84 -9.12 21.72
C ILE A 564 1.59 -8.93 22.56
N LEU A 565 1.29 -9.93 23.37
CA LEU A 565 0.06 -10.08 24.12
C LEU A 565 0.34 -10.17 25.62
N GLU A 566 -0.69 -9.88 26.40
CA GLU A 566 -0.77 -10.16 27.81
C GLU A 566 -0.48 -11.62 28.14
N ASP A 567 0.39 -11.84 29.13
CA ASP A 567 0.52 -13.14 29.76
C ASP A 567 -0.62 -13.35 30.75
N LEU A 568 -1.68 -14.02 30.30
CA LEU A 568 -2.86 -14.31 31.12
C LEU A 568 -2.55 -15.18 32.35
N CYS A 569 -1.42 -15.90 32.36
CA CYS A 569 -0.98 -16.67 33.53
C CYS A 569 -0.68 -15.76 34.73
N GLU A 570 -0.24 -14.51 34.51
CA GLU A 570 -0.05 -13.52 35.59
C GLU A 570 -1.37 -13.11 36.25
N SER A 571 -2.50 -13.39 35.61
CA SER A 571 -3.85 -13.14 36.10
C SER A 571 -4.56 -14.42 36.56
N ASP A 572 -3.80 -15.45 36.94
CA ASP A 572 -4.26 -16.78 37.39
C ASP A 572 -5.07 -17.57 36.35
N TYR A 573 -4.98 -17.23 35.07
CA TYR A 573 -5.58 -18.06 34.03
C TYR A 573 -4.67 -19.25 33.72
N VAL A 574 -5.28 -20.40 33.47
CA VAL A 574 -4.60 -21.66 33.14
C VAL A 574 -5.16 -22.23 31.84
N MET A 575 -4.28 -22.87 31.07
CA MET A 575 -4.68 -23.72 29.96
C MET A 575 -4.99 -25.12 30.51
N LEU A 576 -6.14 -25.69 30.15
CA LEU A 576 -6.52 -27.04 30.57
C LEU A 576 -5.92 -28.11 29.65
N ASP A 577 -5.88 -29.35 30.11
CA ASP A 577 -5.34 -30.47 29.32
C ASP A 577 -6.24 -30.79 28.12
N LYS A 578 -5.68 -30.75 26.91
CA LYS A 578 -6.39 -31.05 25.65
C LYS A 578 -6.85 -32.50 25.53
N PHE A 579 -6.31 -33.43 26.31
CA PHE A 579 -6.73 -34.83 26.28
C PHE A 579 -7.92 -35.12 27.21
N GLU A 580 -8.23 -34.18 28.12
CA GLU A 580 -9.33 -34.29 29.06
C GLU A 580 -10.59 -33.58 28.53
N SER A 581 -11.75 -34.14 28.85
CA SER A 581 -13.03 -33.52 28.52
C SER A 581 -13.26 -32.28 29.39
N LEU A 582 -13.63 -31.14 28.79
CA LEU A 582 -14.04 -29.98 29.56
C LEU A 582 -15.29 -30.28 30.40
N SER A 583 -15.32 -29.79 31.65
CA SER A 583 -16.51 -29.89 32.51
C SER A 583 -17.67 -29.03 31.99
N ASP A 584 -18.88 -29.29 32.48
CA ASP A 584 -20.07 -28.48 32.15
C ASP A 584 -19.85 -26.99 32.48
N GLU A 585 -19.25 -26.69 33.63
CA GLU A 585 -18.97 -25.32 34.08
C GLU A 585 -17.97 -24.63 33.17
N CYS A 586 -16.91 -25.33 32.76
CA CYS A 586 -15.93 -24.81 31.81
C CYS A 586 -16.57 -24.55 30.45
N MET A 587 -17.38 -25.49 29.94
CA MET A 587 -18.08 -25.35 28.67
C MET A 587 -19.08 -24.18 28.70
N LYS A 588 -19.87 -24.03 29.76
CA LYS A 588 -20.75 -22.86 29.96
C LYS A 588 -19.96 -21.56 30.01
N GLY A 589 -18.79 -21.55 30.63
CA GLY A 589 -17.87 -20.42 30.60
C GLY A 589 -17.47 -20.01 29.17
N VAL A 590 -17.18 -20.98 28.31
CA VAL A 590 -16.82 -20.72 26.89
C VAL A 590 -18.04 -20.25 26.09
N LEU A 591 -19.18 -20.93 26.23
CA LEU A 591 -20.42 -20.59 25.51
C LEU A 591 -20.91 -19.19 25.87
N LYS A 592 -20.75 -18.77 27.14
CA LYS A 592 -21.03 -17.39 27.55
C LYS A 592 -20.12 -16.38 26.85
N SER A 593 -18.83 -16.65 26.77
CA SER A 593 -17.88 -15.77 26.05
C SER A 593 -18.21 -15.68 24.56
N PHE A 594 -18.61 -16.78 23.93
CA PHE A 594 -19.10 -16.77 22.55
C PHE A 594 -20.40 -15.98 22.40
N ALA A 595 -21.36 -16.16 23.31
CA ALA A 595 -22.61 -15.41 23.27
C ALA A 595 -22.37 -13.90 23.34
N ILE A 596 -21.47 -13.46 24.22
CA ILE A 596 -21.05 -12.05 24.29
C ILE A 596 -20.39 -11.65 22.97
N PHE A 597 -19.35 -12.36 22.53
CA PHE A 597 -18.61 -12.01 21.31
C PHE A 597 -19.49 -11.94 20.06
N HIS A 598 -20.34 -12.95 19.81
CA HIS A 598 -21.27 -12.97 18.69
C HIS A 598 -22.35 -11.88 18.80
N SER A 599 -22.85 -11.58 20.00
CA SER A 599 -23.79 -10.47 20.19
C SER A 599 -23.19 -9.12 19.79
N LEU A 600 -21.89 -8.92 20.04
CA LEU A 600 -21.19 -7.69 19.68
C LEU A 600 -20.96 -7.58 18.18
N SER A 601 -20.68 -8.70 17.53
CA SER A 601 -20.64 -8.75 16.07
C SER A 601 -21.99 -8.39 15.45
N TYR A 602 -23.09 -8.91 16.00
CA TYR A 602 -24.44 -8.47 15.58
C TYR A 602 -24.69 -7.00 15.91
N ALA A 603 -24.34 -6.52 17.10
CA ALA A 603 -24.52 -5.12 17.46
C ALA A 603 -23.78 -4.19 16.49
N LEU A 604 -22.54 -4.53 16.11
CA LEU A 604 -21.77 -3.83 15.09
C LEU A 604 -22.49 -3.85 13.75
N LYS A 605 -22.96 -5.03 13.29
CA LYS A 605 -23.68 -5.19 12.03
C LYS A 605 -24.96 -4.33 11.94
N TYR A 606 -25.70 -4.19 13.04
CA TYR A 606 -26.94 -3.41 13.08
C TYR A 606 -26.72 -1.91 13.31
N LYS A 607 -25.72 -1.53 14.11
CA LYS A 607 -25.47 -0.12 14.46
C LYS A 607 -24.52 0.58 13.49
N GLU A 608 -23.54 -0.14 12.95
CA GLU A 608 -22.48 0.36 12.08
C GLU A 608 -22.23 -0.62 10.90
N PRO A 609 -23.21 -0.77 9.99
CA PRO A 609 -23.15 -1.79 8.93
C PRO A 609 -21.94 -1.62 7.99
N ASP A 610 -21.55 -0.38 7.68
CA ASP A 610 -20.38 -0.13 6.81
C ASP A 610 -19.06 -0.55 7.47
N THR A 611 -18.92 -0.29 8.77
CA THR A 611 -17.77 -0.76 9.57
C THR A 611 -17.74 -2.29 9.61
N PHE A 612 -18.88 -2.93 9.83
CA PHE A 612 -18.99 -4.39 9.82
C PHE A 612 -18.59 -4.98 8.46
N GLU A 613 -19.12 -4.45 7.36
CA GLU A 613 -18.79 -4.94 6.01
C GLU A 613 -17.32 -4.71 5.66
N TYR A 614 -16.73 -3.60 6.10
CA TYR A 614 -15.29 -3.36 5.98
C TYR A 614 -14.48 -4.42 6.74
N TYR A 615 -14.77 -4.67 8.03
CA TYR A 615 -14.04 -5.68 8.81
C TYR A 615 -14.20 -7.08 8.22
N LYS A 616 -15.42 -7.43 7.84
CA LYS A 616 -15.73 -8.68 7.14
C LYS A 616 -14.92 -8.84 5.85
N SER A 617 -14.73 -7.77 5.07
CA SER A 617 -13.96 -7.83 3.82
C SER A 617 -12.45 -7.95 4.02
N GLN A 618 -11.94 -7.64 5.22
CA GLN A 618 -10.51 -7.74 5.54
C GLN A 618 -10.09 -9.12 6.08
N LEU A 619 -11.03 -9.91 6.60
CA LEU A 619 -10.77 -11.24 7.15
C LEU A 619 -10.85 -12.32 6.06
N PHE A 620 -9.89 -13.25 6.08
CA PHE A 620 -9.80 -14.34 5.10
C PHE A 620 -10.15 -15.70 5.71
N ASP A 621 -10.95 -16.48 4.99
CA ASP A 621 -11.32 -17.83 5.41
C ASP A 621 -10.25 -18.87 4.99
N VAL A 622 -9.35 -19.19 5.92
CA VAL A 622 -8.28 -20.17 5.73
C VAL A 622 -8.83 -21.56 5.38
N TRP A 623 -9.94 -21.98 6.00
CA TRP A 623 -10.57 -23.28 5.71
C TRP A 623 -11.16 -23.32 4.29
N SER A 624 -11.70 -22.21 3.80
CA SER A 624 -12.15 -22.08 2.41
C SER A 624 -10.97 -22.22 1.44
N LEU A 625 -9.89 -21.48 1.68
CA LEU A 625 -8.70 -21.51 0.82
C LEU A 625 -8.09 -22.91 0.76
N MET A 626 -8.03 -23.59 1.89
CA MET A 626 -7.56 -24.99 1.98
C MET A 626 -8.50 -25.93 1.22
N ALA A 627 -9.82 -25.77 1.38
CA ALA A 627 -10.81 -26.59 0.68
C ALA A 627 -10.84 -26.36 -0.83
N GLU A 628 -10.50 -25.17 -1.32
CA GLU A 628 -10.45 -24.84 -2.74
C GLU A 628 -9.13 -25.26 -3.41
N ASN A 629 -8.08 -25.49 -2.63
CA ASN A 629 -6.78 -25.91 -3.13
C ASN A 629 -6.86 -27.31 -3.79
N PRO A 630 -6.58 -27.43 -5.11
CA PRO A 630 -6.66 -28.69 -5.83
C PRO A 630 -5.77 -29.80 -5.25
N VAL A 631 -4.66 -29.44 -4.62
CA VAL A 631 -3.71 -30.39 -4.04
C VAL A 631 -4.32 -31.07 -2.82
N PHE A 632 -4.97 -30.32 -1.93
CA PHE A 632 -5.70 -30.88 -0.79
C PHE A 632 -6.87 -31.76 -1.23
N LYS A 633 -7.61 -31.36 -2.27
CA LYS A 633 -8.68 -32.21 -2.84
C LYS A 633 -8.14 -33.53 -3.40
N THR A 634 -7.04 -33.47 -4.13
CA THR A 634 -6.46 -34.65 -4.81
C THR A 634 -5.88 -35.66 -3.81
N HIS A 635 -5.38 -35.20 -2.67
CA HIS A 635 -4.78 -36.06 -1.64
C HIS A 635 -5.74 -36.40 -0.49
N ASN A 636 -7.00 -35.93 -0.51
CA ASN A 636 -7.98 -36.22 0.52
C ASN A 636 -8.22 -37.74 0.70
N GLU A 637 -8.18 -38.53 -0.38
CA GLU A 637 -8.34 -39.99 -0.30
C GLU A 637 -7.25 -40.66 0.53
N VAL A 638 -6.00 -40.17 0.44
CA VAL A 638 -4.87 -40.67 1.24
C VAL A 638 -5.11 -40.39 2.72
N PHE A 639 -5.56 -39.17 3.03
CA PHE A 639 -5.91 -38.79 4.40
C PHE A 639 -7.08 -39.61 4.95
N VAL A 640 -8.14 -39.82 4.16
CA VAL A 640 -9.27 -40.67 4.55
C VAL A 640 -8.81 -42.08 4.89
N MET A 641 -7.96 -42.70 4.05
CA MET A 641 -7.41 -44.03 4.33
C MET A 641 -6.57 -44.06 5.61
N ALA A 642 -5.77 -43.02 5.87
CA ALA A 642 -4.98 -42.89 7.10
C ALA A 642 -5.86 -42.86 8.35
N VAL A 643 -6.96 -42.09 8.33
CA VAL A 643 -7.91 -42.03 9.46
C VAL A 643 -8.67 -43.35 9.61
N GLN A 644 -9.09 -43.99 8.51
CA GLN A 644 -9.76 -45.30 8.57
C GLN A 644 -8.87 -46.37 9.22
N ALA A 645 -7.56 -46.32 9.01
CA ALA A 645 -6.62 -47.26 9.61
C ALA A 645 -6.51 -47.14 11.15
N LEU A 646 -7.04 -46.06 11.76
CA LEU A 646 -7.13 -45.93 13.21
C LEU A 646 -8.30 -46.74 13.79
N LEU A 647 -9.29 -47.10 12.98
CA LEU A 647 -10.52 -47.75 13.41
C LEU A 647 -10.45 -49.27 13.25
N GLU A 648 -11.13 -49.99 14.13
CA GLU A 648 -11.18 -51.46 14.10
C GLU A 648 -12.45 -51.94 13.39
N GLU A 649 -13.61 -51.43 13.82
CA GLU A 649 -14.93 -51.79 13.30
C GLU A 649 -15.17 -51.30 11.87
N GLU A 650 -15.71 -52.18 11.02
CA GLU A 650 -15.92 -51.89 9.60
C GLU A 650 -17.02 -50.83 9.37
N ASP A 651 -18.04 -50.81 10.22
CA ASP A 651 -19.10 -49.79 10.15
C ASP A 651 -18.55 -48.39 10.44
N HIS A 652 -17.67 -48.25 11.44
CA HIS A 652 -17.01 -46.97 11.73
C HIS A 652 -16.11 -46.53 10.57
N LYS A 653 -15.35 -47.47 9.97
CA LYS A 653 -14.52 -47.19 8.78
C LYS A 653 -15.37 -46.70 7.62
N ASN A 654 -16.52 -47.32 7.38
CA ASN A 654 -17.44 -46.93 6.31
C ASN A 654 -18.04 -45.54 6.55
N ILE A 655 -18.44 -45.22 7.79
CA ILE A 655 -18.94 -43.89 8.15
C ILE A 655 -17.87 -42.83 7.89
N VAL A 656 -16.64 -43.03 8.39
CA VAL A 656 -15.53 -42.10 8.16
C VAL A 656 -15.25 -41.94 6.67
N LYS A 657 -15.14 -43.05 5.92
CA LYS A 657 -14.89 -43.02 4.48
C LYS A 657 -15.89 -42.16 3.75
N THR A 658 -17.19 -42.40 3.96
CA THR A 658 -18.24 -41.70 3.25
C THR A 658 -18.32 -40.22 3.64
N LYS A 659 -18.25 -39.91 4.93
CA LYS A 659 -18.47 -38.55 5.43
C LYS A 659 -17.24 -37.65 5.28
N LEU A 660 -16.04 -38.18 5.55
CA LEU A 660 -14.80 -37.43 5.43
C LEU A 660 -14.42 -37.17 3.96
N ALA A 661 -14.73 -38.09 3.04
CA ALA A 661 -14.52 -37.88 1.61
C ALA A 661 -15.30 -36.67 1.05
N GLU A 662 -16.43 -36.31 1.67
CA GLU A 662 -17.26 -35.17 1.24
C GLU A 662 -16.91 -33.84 1.92
N VAL A 663 -16.04 -33.82 2.95
CA VAL A 663 -15.86 -32.66 3.84
C VAL A 663 -15.52 -31.37 3.08
N PHE A 664 -14.55 -31.39 2.17
CA PHE A 664 -14.14 -30.21 1.41
C PHE A 664 -15.21 -29.74 0.42
N ASN A 665 -15.99 -30.67 -0.14
CA ASN A 665 -17.11 -30.33 -1.01
C ASN A 665 -18.26 -29.68 -0.22
N LEU A 666 -18.54 -30.18 0.98
CA LEU A 666 -19.54 -29.60 1.87
C LEU A 666 -19.10 -28.22 2.40
N LEU A 667 -17.83 -28.06 2.77
CA LEU A 667 -17.24 -26.76 3.11
C LEU A 667 -17.44 -25.75 1.99
N THR A 668 -17.02 -26.09 0.77
CA THR A 668 -17.19 -25.22 -0.42
C THR A 668 -18.65 -24.81 -0.62
N LYS A 669 -19.60 -25.75 -0.42
CA LYS A 669 -21.05 -25.47 -0.54
C LYS A 669 -21.55 -24.55 0.57
N LEU A 670 -21.15 -24.77 1.82
CA LEU A 670 -21.52 -23.91 2.94
C LEU A 670 -20.96 -22.49 2.76
N ASN A 671 -19.71 -22.35 2.32
CA ASN A 671 -19.08 -21.04 2.14
C ASN A 671 -19.83 -20.19 1.11
N LYS A 672 -20.24 -20.79 -0.01
CA LYS A 672 -21.09 -20.12 -1.01
C LYS A 672 -22.46 -19.71 -0.45
N TRP A 673 -23.03 -20.51 0.44
CA TRP A 673 -24.29 -20.20 1.10
C TRP A 673 -24.16 -19.02 2.07
N GLU A 674 -23.03 -18.92 2.78
CA GLU A 674 -22.80 -17.93 3.83
C GLU A 674 -22.42 -16.52 3.35
N GLN A 675 -21.93 -16.37 2.11
CA GLN A 675 -21.52 -15.06 1.55
C GLN A 675 -22.56 -13.95 1.71
N ASN A 676 -23.85 -14.30 1.71
CA ASN A 676 -24.97 -13.36 1.85
C ASN A 676 -25.91 -13.70 3.02
N ASN A 677 -25.48 -14.53 3.97
CA ASN A 677 -26.35 -14.93 5.08
C ASN A 677 -26.45 -13.81 6.13
N LYS A 678 -27.68 -13.35 6.41
CA LYS A 678 -27.96 -12.31 7.40
C LYS A 678 -27.56 -12.72 8.83
N HIS A 679 -27.50 -14.02 9.12
CA HIS A 679 -27.15 -14.59 10.43
C HIS A 679 -25.64 -14.81 10.63
N SER A 680 -24.80 -14.38 9.68
CA SER A 680 -23.35 -14.45 9.85
C SER A 680 -22.85 -13.40 10.85
N VAL A 681 -21.80 -13.79 11.59
CA VAL A 681 -21.04 -12.97 12.54
C VAL A 681 -19.55 -13.13 12.27
N ILE A 682 -18.74 -12.21 12.77
CA ILE A 682 -17.30 -12.39 12.91
C ILE A 682 -17.08 -13.42 14.02
N GLN A 683 -16.45 -14.54 13.66
CA GLN A 683 -16.19 -15.71 14.50
C GLN A 683 -14.76 -15.72 15.01
N GLN A 684 -14.49 -16.53 16.04
CA GLN A 684 -13.11 -16.79 16.48
C GLN A 684 -12.45 -17.80 15.52
N GLY A 685 -13.16 -18.88 15.16
CA GLY A 685 -12.85 -19.76 14.03
C GLY A 685 -11.85 -20.90 14.27
N ASP A 686 -11.29 -21.02 15.48
CA ASP A 686 -10.32 -22.06 15.88
C ASP A 686 -10.33 -22.30 17.41
N ALA A 687 -11.51 -22.46 18.03
CA ALA A 687 -11.64 -22.54 19.48
C ALA A 687 -11.58 -23.98 19.99
N TRP A 688 -10.37 -24.42 20.28
CA TRP A 688 -10.12 -25.69 20.97
C TRP A 688 -9.44 -25.44 22.32
N THR A 689 -9.22 -26.48 23.13
CA THR A 689 -8.82 -26.35 24.55
C THR A 689 -7.57 -25.48 24.74
N ASN A 690 -6.58 -25.60 23.85
CA ASN A 690 -5.34 -24.82 23.94
C ASN A 690 -5.48 -23.35 23.51
N ASN A 691 -6.58 -22.99 22.84
CA ASN A 691 -6.86 -21.60 22.46
C ASN A 691 -7.83 -20.93 23.45
N ILE A 692 -8.01 -21.51 24.63
CA ILE A 692 -8.89 -20.99 25.68
C ILE A 692 -8.16 -21.02 27.02
N MET A 693 -8.09 -19.87 27.68
CA MET A 693 -7.52 -19.69 29.00
C MET A 693 -8.64 -19.63 30.04
N PHE A 694 -8.52 -20.40 31.13
CA PHE A 694 -9.56 -20.56 32.16
C PHE A 694 -9.10 -19.99 33.50
N LYS A 695 -9.96 -19.25 34.19
CA LYS A 695 -9.78 -18.91 35.60
C LYS A 695 -10.93 -19.54 36.40
N ILE A 696 -10.58 -20.52 37.23
CA ILE A 696 -11.55 -21.34 37.98
C ILE A 696 -11.58 -20.84 39.43
N GLY A 697 -12.65 -20.14 39.81
CA GLY A 697 -12.95 -19.78 41.19
C GLY A 697 -13.94 -20.75 41.85
N GLU A 698 -14.28 -20.54 43.13
CA GLU A 698 -15.19 -21.42 43.88
C GLU A 698 -16.59 -21.55 43.24
N ASP A 699 -17.14 -20.46 42.68
CA ASP A 699 -18.50 -20.42 42.10
C ASP A 699 -18.55 -19.91 40.64
N LYS A 700 -17.41 -19.54 40.04
CA LYS A 700 -17.38 -18.90 38.71
C LYS A 700 -16.17 -19.36 37.90
N VAL A 701 -16.44 -19.72 36.64
CA VAL A 701 -15.41 -19.93 35.62
C VAL A 701 -15.39 -18.73 34.67
N GLN A 702 -14.24 -18.10 34.54
CA GLN A 702 -13.99 -17.07 33.51
C GLN A 702 -13.15 -17.69 32.39
N THR A 703 -13.43 -17.29 31.15
CA THR A 703 -12.72 -17.78 29.98
C THR A 703 -12.23 -16.62 29.13
N VAL A 704 -11.05 -16.77 28.56
CA VAL A 704 -10.48 -15.83 27.59
C VAL A 704 -10.05 -16.64 26.37
N MET A 705 -10.65 -16.34 25.23
CA MET A 705 -10.24 -16.89 23.95
C MET A 705 -8.97 -16.20 23.49
N ILE A 706 -8.02 -16.99 23.01
CA ILE A 706 -6.78 -16.53 22.38
C ILE A 706 -6.71 -17.12 20.96
N ASP A 707 -5.67 -16.75 20.24
CA ASP A 707 -5.39 -17.22 18.87
C ASP A 707 -6.55 -17.00 17.87
N PHE A 708 -6.61 -15.80 17.31
CA PHE A 708 -7.67 -15.41 16.37
C PHE A 708 -7.29 -15.64 14.90
N GLN A 709 -6.34 -16.53 14.61
CA GLN A 709 -5.89 -16.83 13.25
C GLN A 709 -6.99 -17.32 12.30
N GLY A 710 -7.96 -18.05 12.85
CA GLY A 710 -9.09 -18.62 12.11
C GLY A 710 -10.27 -17.67 11.92
N SER A 711 -10.17 -16.42 12.39
CA SER A 711 -11.31 -15.49 12.43
C SER A 711 -11.79 -15.12 11.03
N LYS A 712 -13.11 -15.17 10.86
CA LYS A 712 -13.80 -14.94 9.58
C LYS A 712 -15.28 -14.60 9.80
N ASN A 713 -15.95 -14.12 8.76
CA ASN A 713 -17.40 -13.94 8.78
C ASN A 713 -18.13 -15.24 8.37
N ASN A 714 -18.87 -15.85 9.30
CA ASN A 714 -19.60 -17.10 9.07
C ASN A 714 -20.66 -17.31 10.19
N ASN A 715 -21.46 -18.38 10.14
CA ASN A 715 -22.55 -18.63 11.08
C ASN A 715 -22.04 -18.98 12.49
N PRO A 716 -22.57 -18.37 13.57
CA PRO A 716 -22.09 -18.57 14.94
C PRO A 716 -22.04 -20.05 15.38
N VAL A 717 -22.89 -20.91 14.82
CA VAL A 717 -22.91 -22.35 15.11
C VAL A 717 -21.58 -23.04 14.79
N ALA A 718 -20.80 -22.53 13.84
CA ALA A 718 -19.51 -23.12 13.52
C ALA A 718 -18.56 -23.11 14.74
N ASP A 719 -18.47 -21.99 15.47
CA ASP A 719 -17.68 -21.90 16.70
C ASP A 719 -18.23 -22.81 17.81
N LEU A 720 -19.57 -22.87 17.96
CA LEU A 720 -20.22 -23.69 18.99
C LEU A 720 -19.95 -25.18 18.78
N LEU A 721 -20.20 -25.69 17.58
CA LEU A 721 -20.00 -27.11 17.31
C LEU A 721 -18.51 -27.46 17.31
N TYR A 722 -17.63 -26.54 16.89
CA TYR A 722 -16.19 -26.75 16.92
C TYR A 722 -15.71 -27.00 18.35
N VAL A 723 -16.02 -26.12 19.30
CA VAL A 723 -15.58 -26.30 20.68
C VAL A 723 -16.27 -27.49 21.35
N ILE A 724 -17.58 -27.67 21.14
CA ILE A 724 -18.34 -28.77 21.76
C ILE A 724 -17.76 -30.12 21.35
N PHE A 725 -17.54 -30.36 20.05
CA PHE A 725 -17.10 -31.69 19.60
C PHE A 725 -15.59 -31.91 19.77
N ASN A 726 -14.76 -30.87 19.70
CA ASN A 726 -13.31 -31.05 19.85
C ASN A 726 -12.86 -31.06 21.32
N CYS A 727 -13.56 -30.39 22.23
CA CYS A 727 -13.12 -30.24 23.64
C CYS A 727 -13.85 -31.11 24.66
N THR A 728 -14.81 -31.94 24.26
CA THR A 728 -15.54 -32.84 25.19
C THR A 728 -15.52 -34.29 24.72
N ASP A 729 -15.90 -35.20 25.60
CA ASP A 729 -16.18 -36.61 25.29
C ASP A 729 -17.68 -36.87 25.02
N HIS A 730 -18.00 -38.09 24.58
CA HIS A 730 -19.38 -38.45 24.26
C HIS A 730 -20.31 -38.41 25.49
N GLU A 731 -19.84 -38.89 26.65
CA GLU A 731 -20.64 -38.96 27.87
C GLU A 731 -21.09 -37.58 28.34
N THR A 732 -20.18 -36.61 28.31
CA THR A 732 -20.48 -35.22 28.68
C THR A 732 -21.48 -34.60 27.70
N ARG A 733 -21.31 -34.82 26.39
CA ARG A 733 -22.25 -34.32 25.38
C ARG A 733 -23.65 -34.90 25.53
N VAL A 734 -23.78 -36.20 25.79
CA VAL A 734 -25.11 -36.85 25.95
C VAL A 734 -25.88 -36.21 27.11
N LYS A 735 -25.18 -35.82 28.18
CA LYS A 735 -25.79 -35.18 29.34
C LYS A 735 -26.20 -33.73 29.08
N HIS A 736 -25.42 -32.97 28.30
CA HIS A 736 -25.51 -31.51 28.32
C HIS A 736 -25.67 -30.83 26.94
N PHE A 737 -25.64 -31.56 25.82
CA PHE A 737 -25.62 -30.94 24.48
C PHE A 737 -26.77 -29.94 24.26
N TYR A 738 -28.01 -30.35 24.52
CA TYR A 738 -29.17 -29.45 24.33
C TYR A 738 -29.19 -28.31 25.34
N ASP A 739 -28.83 -28.59 26.61
CA ASP A 739 -28.71 -27.57 27.66
C ASP A 739 -27.68 -26.51 27.30
N TRP A 740 -26.57 -26.89 26.65
CA TRP A 740 -25.54 -25.97 26.18
C TRP A 740 -26.03 -25.08 25.04
N ILE A 741 -26.78 -25.62 24.08
CA ILE A 741 -27.37 -24.82 23.00
C ILE A 741 -28.37 -23.81 23.55
N ASP A 742 -29.22 -24.24 24.50
CA ASP A 742 -30.19 -23.36 25.17
C ASP A 742 -29.49 -22.29 26.02
N TYR A 743 -28.45 -22.68 26.76
CA TYR A 743 -27.65 -21.76 27.57
C TYR A 743 -26.95 -20.70 26.72
N TYR A 744 -26.32 -21.10 25.60
CA TYR A 744 -25.72 -20.14 24.65
C TYR A 744 -26.76 -19.14 24.13
N HIS A 745 -27.94 -19.62 23.73
CA HIS A 745 -28.99 -18.75 23.19
C HIS A 745 -29.52 -17.76 24.23
N ALA A 746 -29.68 -18.20 25.48
CA ALA A 746 -30.08 -17.35 26.59
C ALA A 746 -29.05 -16.26 26.90
N GLU A 747 -27.75 -16.60 26.94
CA GLU A 747 -26.69 -15.60 27.13
C GLU A 747 -26.57 -14.65 25.92
N LEU A 748 -26.83 -15.14 24.70
CA LEU A 748 -26.85 -14.31 23.49
C LEU A 748 -27.98 -13.29 23.57
N GLU A 749 -29.18 -13.71 23.98
CA GLU A 749 -30.32 -12.82 24.21
C GLU A 749 -30.03 -11.78 25.29
N LYS A 750 -29.46 -12.21 26.43
CA LYS A 750 -29.04 -11.31 27.51
C LYS A 750 -28.08 -10.25 26.97
N SER A 751 -27.03 -10.64 26.25
CA SER A 751 -26.03 -9.71 25.75
C SER A 751 -26.55 -8.77 24.66
N LEU A 752 -27.39 -9.26 23.74
CA LEU A 752 -28.05 -8.44 22.72
C LEU A 752 -28.97 -7.36 23.32
N SER A 753 -29.58 -7.64 24.46
CA SER A 753 -30.52 -6.71 25.12
C SER A 753 -29.85 -5.39 25.54
N ASN A 754 -28.54 -5.41 25.85
CA ASN A 754 -27.73 -4.22 26.14
C ASN A 754 -27.71 -3.22 24.96
N PHE A 755 -27.98 -3.71 23.74
CA PHE A 755 -27.99 -2.91 22.52
C PHE A 755 -29.39 -2.62 22.00
N GLY A 756 -30.44 -2.98 22.75
CA GLY A 756 -31.84 -2.88 22.33
C GLY A 756 -32.23 -3.90 21.25
N LEU A 757 -31.41 -4.94 21.05
CA LEU A 757 -31.67 -6.01 20.09
C LEU A 757 -32.34 -7.20 20.79
N LYS A 758 -33.16 -7.95 20.06
CA LYS A 758 -33.81 -9.17 20.56
C LYS A 758 -33.37 -10.37 19.74
N ALA A 759 -32.99 -11.45 20.42
CA ALA A 759 -32.53 -12.67 19.77
C ALA A 759 -33.56 -13.22 18.77
N ASN A 760 -34.86 -13.14 19.07
CA ASN A 760 -35.91 -13.63 18.15
C ASN A 760 -35.91 -12.99 16.75
N TYR A 761 -35.41 -11.75 16.61
CA TYR A 761 -35.33 -11.03 15.33
C TYR A 761 -33.94 -11.12 14.70
N VAL A 762 -32.90 -11.20 15.53
CA VAL A 762 -31.49 -11.26 15.07
C VAL A 762 -31.09 -12.70 14.72
N TYR A 763 -31.29 -13.62 15.65
CA TYR A 763 -30.92 -15.03 15.55
C TYR A 763 -31.80 -15.89 16.49
N SER A 764 -32.95 -16.33 15.98
CA SER A 764 -33.95 -17.04 16.79
C SER A 764 -33.47 -18.44 17.19
N ARG A 765 -34.08 -18.99 18.25
CA ARG A 765 -33.79 -20.34 18.72
C ARG A 765 -34.07 -21.41 17.66
N ASP A 766 -35.14 -21.25 16.89
CA ASP A 766 -35.48 -22.13 15.76
C ASP A 766 -34.43 -22.07 14.64
N GLN A 767 -33.90 -20.87 14.36
CA GLN A 767 -32.85 -20.69 13.37
C GLN A 767 -31.54 -21.32 13.83
N LEU A 768 -31.21 -21.19 15.13
CA LEU A 768 -30.08 -21.88 15.75
C LEU A 768 -30.22 -23.41 15.60
N ASP A 769 -31.37 -24.00 15.88
CA ASP A 769 -31.60 -25.46 15.67
C ASP A 769 -31.43 -25.88 14.21
N ALA A 770 -31.95 -25.08 13.27
CA ALA A 770 -31.83 -25.35 11.85
C ALA A 770 -30.36 -25.31 11.40
N ASP A 771 -29.59 -24.34 11.90
CA ASP A 771 -28.18 -24.18 11.58
C ASP A 771 -27.31 -25.26 12.25
N VAL A 772 -27.60 -25.68 13.49
CA VAL A 772 -26.95 -26.84 14.14
C VAL A 772 -27.04 -28.08 13.27
N LYS A 773 -28.23 -28.37 12.72
CA LYS A 773 -28.41 -29.49 11.78
C LYS A 773 -27.67 -29.29 10.46
N ARG A 774 -27.66 -28.07 9.93
CA ARG A 774 -26.98 -27.74 8.67
C ARG A 774 -25.46 -27.92 8.77
N TYR A 775 -24.86 -27.44 9.86
CA TYR A 775 -23.42 -27.49 10.07
C TYR A 775 -22.91 -28.85 10.57
N GLY A 776 -23.79 -29.69 11.14
CA GLY A 776 -23.43 -31.01 11.66
C GLY A 776 -22.56 -31.83 10.70
N LYS A 777 -23.00 -32.00 9.45
CA LYS A 777 -22.27 -32.83 8.46
C LYS A 777 -20.83 -32.38 8.22
N VAL A 778 -20.62 -31.07 8.07
CA VAL A 778 -19.28 -30.50 7.89
C VAL A 778 -18.47 -30.61 9.17
N MET A 779 -19.09 -30.34 10.32
CA MET A 779 -18.40 -30.39 11.59
C MET A 779 -17.94 -31.80 11.96
N PHE A 780 -18.69 -32.84 11.58
CA PHE A 780 -18.23 -34.23 11.75
C PHE A 780 -16.91 -34.46 11.00
N GLY A 781 -16.86 -34.13 9.71
CA GLY A 781 -15.65 -34.30 8.90
C GLY A 781 -14.46 -33.50 9.45
N MET A 782 -14.70 -32.24 9.83
CA MET A 782 -13.69 -31.38 10.44
C MET A 782 -13.17 -31.94 11.77
N SER A 783 -14.07 -32.39 12.66
CA SER A 783 -13.68 -32.91 13.98
C SER A 783 -12.92 -34.23 13.86
N VAL A 784 -13.27 -35.08 12.89
CA VAL A 784 -12.51 -36.31 12.60
C VAL A 784 -11.12 -35.99 12.04
N MET A 785 -11.01 -34.99 11.17
CA MET A 785 -9.71 -34.51 10.67
C MET A 785 -8.84 -33.99 11.81
N LEU A 786 -9.40 -33.16 12.69
CA LEU A 786 -8.70 -32.60 13.85
C LEU A 786 -8.35 -33.67 14.89
N ALA A 787 -9.16 -34.71 15.09
CA ALA A 787 -8.84 -35.78 16.04
C ALA A 787 -7.49 -36.47 15.73
N ASN A 788 -7.10 -36.58 14.45
CA ASN A 788 -5.78 -37.09 14.08
C ASN A 788 -4.63 -36.14 14.49
N LEU A 789 -4.87 -34.83 14.44
CA LEU A 789 -3.88 -33.79 14.76
C LEU A 789 -3.78 -33.56 16.27
N LEU A 790 -4.90 -33.34 16.94
CA LEU A 790 -4.98 -32.90 18.33
C LEU A 790 -4.63 -33.99 19.34
N MET A 791 -4.75 -35.27 18.96
CA MET A 791 -4.52 -36.41 19.86
C MET A 791 -3.06 -36.88 19.93
N ARG A 792 -2.18 -36.29 19.11
CA ARG A 792 -0.73 -36.57 19.08
C ARG A 792 -0.06 -36.14 20.37
N ASP A 793 0.91 -36.95 20.82
CA ASP A 793 1.78 -36.57 21.93
C ASP A 793 2.76 -35.46 21.51
N THR A 794 3.53 -34.94 22.48
CA THR A 794 4.49 -33.87 22.24
C THR A 794 5.54 -34.22 21.18
N LYS A 795 6.03 -35.47 21.18
CA LYS A 795 7.08 -35.91 20.27
C LYS A 795 6.54 -36.02 18.84
N GLU A 796 5.41 -36.70 18.66
CA GLU A 796 4.76 -36.88 17.36
C GLU A 796 4.29 -35.56 16.76
N ALA A 797 3.82 -34.63 17.59
CA ALA A 797 3.46 -33.29 17.15
C ALA A 797 4.70 -32.51 16.69
N SER A 798 5.83 -32.65 17.38
CA SER A 798 7.11 -32.06 16.96
C SER A 798 7.60 -32.63 15.63
N GLU A 799 7.53 -33.94 15.45
CA GLU A 799 7.94 -34.61 14.20
C GLU A 799 7.05 -34.17 13.03
N LEU A 800 5.74 -34.08 13.25
CA LEU A 800 4.80 -33.58 12.23
C LEU A 800 5.08 -32.11 11.87
N MET A 801 5.33 -31.25 12.87
CA MET A 801 5.68 -29.85 12.63
C MET A 801 7.00 -29.71 11.86
N GLU A 802 7.98 -30.57 12.13
CA GLU A 802 9.25 -30.57 11.40
C GLU A 802 9.06 -31.04 9.95
N ALA A 803 8.23 -32.06 9.71
CA ALA A 803 7.84 -32.47 8.36
C ALA A 803 7.18 -31.30 7.62
N MET A 804 6.22 -30.60 8.25
CA MET A 804 5.54 -29.43 7.68
C MET A 804 6.48 -28.26 7.34
N LYS A 805 7.62 -28.13 8.03
CA LYS A 805 8.65 -27.12 7.72
C LYS A 805 9.53 -27.50 6.54
N THR A 806 9.80 -28.79 6.38
CA THR A 806 10.88 -29.29 5.52
C THR A 806 10.39 -29.83 4.17
N THR A 807 9.14 -30.31 4.09
CA THR A 807 8.57 -30.81 2.83
C THR A 807 7.63 -29.80 2.19
N ALA A 808 7.80 -29.61 0.87
CA ALA A 808 6.81 -28.96 0.01
C ALA A 808 5.92 -29.99 -0.71
N ASP A 809 6.17 -31.30 -0.50
CA ASP A 809 5.38 -32.37 -1.09
C ASP A 809 4.16 -32.68 -0.20
N MET A 810 3.00 -32.24 -0.65
CA MET A 810 1.74 -32.46 0.04
C MET A 810 1.37 -33.94 0.19
N LYS A 811 1.87 -34.83 -0.69
CA LYS A 811 1.65 -36.26 -0.55
C LYS A 811 2.43 -36.80 0.65
N GLU A 812 3.71 -36.44 0.75
CA GLU A 812 4.57 -36.81 1.88
C GLU A 812 4.01 -36.25 3.20
N LEU A 813 3.52 -35.01 3.18
CA LEU A 813 2.83 -34.42 4.32
C LEU A 813 1.59 -35.23 4.73
N MET A 814 0.72 -35.60 3.79
CA MET A 814 -0.46 -36.41 4.07
C MET A 814 -0.11 -37.84 4.53
N GLU A 815 0.98 -38.42 4.03
CA GLU A 815 1.50 -39.71 4.49
C GLU A 815 2.03 -39.64 5.94
N SER A 816 2.64 -38.51 6.34
CA SER A 816 3.06 -38.25 7.74
C SER A 816 1.87 -38.11 8.71
N MET A 817 0.65 -37.97 8.19
CA MET A 817 -0.58 -38.02 8.98
C MET A 817 -1.13 -39.45 9.15
N GLY A 818 -0.46 -40.44 8.54
CA GLY A 818 -0.79 -41.86 8.60
C GLY A 818 -0.69 -42.49 9.99
N SER A 819 -1.48 -43.53 10.24
CA SER A 819 -1.41 -44.29 11.51
C SER A 819 -0.09 -45.01 11.72
N GLN A 820 0.68 -45.27 10.66
CA GLN A 820 1.95 -46.02 10.72
C GLN A 820 3.06 -45.24 11.44
N VAL A 821 2.95 -43.92 11.52
CA VAL A 821 3.91 -43.06 12.24
C VAL A 821 3.44 -42.70 13.64
N LEU A 822 2.25 -43.18 14.06
CA LEU A 822 1.69 -42.92 15.39
C LEU A 822 2.08 -44.01 16.38
N GLN A 823 2.35 -43.61 17.60
CA GLN A 823 2.51 -44.47 18.76
C GLN A 823 1.19 -45.13 19.14
N HIS A 824 1.30 -46.29 19.78
CA HIS A 824 0.14 -47.10 20.15
C HIS A 824 -0.87 -46.35 21.02
N GLU A 825 -0.41 -45.56 22.00
CA GLU A 825 -1.29 -44.77 22.86
C GLU A 825 -2.02 -43.66 22.10
N THR A 826 -1.35 -43.01 21.15
CA THR A 826 -1.96 -41.99 20.28
C THR A 826 -3.04 -42.58 19.39
N ILE A 827 -2.80 -43.78 18.84
CA ILE A 827 -3.81 -44.52 18.08
C ILE A 827 -5.04 -44.81 18.95
N ILE A 828 -4.84 -45.24 20.20
CA ILE A 828 -5.96 -45.48 21.15
C ILE A 828 -6.75 -44.20 21.42
N ARG A 829 -6.07 -43.07 21.71
CA ARG A 829 -6.73 -41.78 21.96
C ARG A 829 -7.50 -41.28 20.74
N ALA A 830 -6.86 -41.26 19.57
CA ALA A 830 -7.48 -40.82 18.32
C ALA A 830 -8.68 -41.71 17.94
N ARG A 831 -8.54 -43.03 18.08
CA ARG A 831 -9.64 -43.97 17.85
C ARG A 831 -10.81 -43.70 18.79
N LYS A 832 -10.55 -43.59 20.10
CA LYS A 832 -11.59 -43.29 21.09
C LYS A 832 -12.33 -42.00 20.71
N LYS A 833 -11.59 -40.93 20.39
CA LYS A 833 -12.17 -39.65 19.98
C LYS A 833 -13.06 -39.78 18.74
N ILE A 834 -12.61 -40.50 17.71
CA ILE A 834 -13.40 -40.69 16.47
C ILE A 834 -14.66 -41.52 16.73
N VAL A 835 -14.58 -42.58 17.54
CA VAL A 835 -15.75 -43.39 17.92
C VAL A 835 -16.75 -42.57 18.74
N ASP A 836 -16.27 -41.77 19.69
CA ASP A 836 -17.11 -40.86 20.48
C ASP A 836 -17.80 -39.81 19.60
N LEU A 837 -17.12 -39.32 18.56
CA LEU A 837 -17.72 -38.43 17.56
C LEU A 837 -18.83 -39.16 16.79
N ILE A 838 -18.58 -40.37 16.28
CA ILE A 838 -19.60 -41.15 15.56
C ILE A 838 -20.84 -41.36 16.44
N ALA A 839 -20.66 -41.79 17.69
CA ALA A 839 -21.75 -42.01 18.64
C ALA A 839 -22.55 -40.72 18.89
N SER A 840 -21.86 -39.59 19.11
CA SER A 840 -22.52 -38.31 19.39
C SER A 840 -23.31 -37.78 18.20
N PHE A 841 -22.73 -37.83 17.00
CA PHE A 841 -23.41 -37.37 15.79
C PHE A 841 -24.61 -38.25 15.42
N SER A 842 -24.55 -39.54 15.74
CA SER A 842 -25.69 -40.45 15.63
C SER A 842 -26.80 -40.08 16.62
N GLU A 843 -26.45 -39.93 17.90
CA GLU A 843 -27.39 -39.65 18.99
C GLU A 843 -28.16 -38.35 18.75
N PHE A 844 -27.46 -37.30 18.30
CA PHE A 844 -28.06 -35.98 18.09
C PHE A 844 -28.68 -35.80 16.70
N GLY A 845 -28.60 -36.82 15.82
CA GLY A 845 -29.15 -36.77 14.47
C GLY A 845 -28.48 -35.72 13.57
N LEU A 846 -27.15 -35.61 13.64
CA LEU A 846 -26.35 -34.58 12.94
C LEU A 846 -25.64 -35.08 11.67
N PHE A 847 -25.87 -36.34 11.27
CA PHE A 847 -25.26 -36.98 10.09
C PHE A 847 -25.80 -36.54 8.73
#